data_AF-A0A2C5Z0I3-F1
#
_entry.id   AF-A0A2C5Z0I3-F1
#
_cell.length_a   1.000
_cell.length_b   1.000
_cell.length_c   1.000
_cell.angle_alpha   90.00
_cell.angle_beta   90.00
_cell.angle_gamma   90.00
#
_symmetry.space_group_name_H-M   'P 1'
#
loop_
_entity.id
_entity.type
_entity.pdbx_description
1 polymer ?
#
loop_
_entity_poly.entity_id
_entity_poly.type
_entity_poly.pdbx_seq_one_letter_code
_entity_poly.pdbx_strand_id
1 'polypeptide(L)'
;MSVGQVLNISFDMAAWEIFACLCNGGTLVVRGSQWEPTIRELDVLICTPTILSKYQPVEYPRIKVVATAGEPTSQALADLWAKHATYWNCCGPTETTIVNTMSRHVAGERVSIGRPTPNNAVYILDDARQPVPLGVPGVMWAGGRGISRGYVALDSKTRESYIPDPFLLDGSHMYCTGDLGQWRPDGSIDILGRCDDQVKVKGFRVELDGVSTSLASAPGVSRATALLVDGSIHGFVVPSGQSVEAVLRHAQTLQPYYALPARLHQLDEFPTTANGKIDKAILRALAASPAPAGDVEKRPATARSASDCGTLVETRSISSASTVTAVSDSPADLEKQMPAKRLPQPLRGLRHRLLIVYRLLFSLVGLVNLCALAAVLTLGPAGLEWLGILTAANLLAAVLVRQDAVINLLYTVFCSLPRSAPLWMRSRCAKIYHLGGVHSGAGVGATAWLVASTVQSTASYVRAARAGPEPDEPEEAAGAPSAATVAVSWLLCVLCAAMIGSAWPSFRKRHHNLFERLHRFLGWTALALFWVRTVLSVSDAVPAGADVGPALARSPPFWMLAVATVGVASSWFWLRRVRVDAVPLSDHAVQLNFDYTVPVNGTFTRLATRPLLEWHSFATIPVPRPSPASAARPGYSLVVSNAGDWTRDCVRNPPTRIWVRGLPTCGVMRIATLFNRIVVVATGSGIGPLLGHISAPSCPTQLIWSTPSPEQTFGKGIIATIRRSIPDAIIHDTRIKGRPDLVKMGYNLARDFGAEAVVIIANEKITKKVVYGLETRGIPAYGAIWDS
;
A
#
# COMPACT_ATOMS: atom_id res chain seq x y z
N MET A 1 -31.32 -22.11 -3.83
CA MET A 1 -31.39 -20.91 -4.70
C MET A 1 -30.03 -20.25 -4.70
N SER A 2 -29.36 -20.18 -5.85
CA SER A 2 -28.08 -19.51 -6.03
C SER A 2 -28.28 -18.06 -6.49
N VAL A 3 -27.63 -17.12 -5.81
CA VAL A 3 -27.70 -15.68 -6.13
C VAL A 3 -26.31 -15.20 -6.50
N GLY A 4 -26.17 -14.49 -7.62
CA GLY A 4 -24.89 -13.93 -8.03
C GLY A 4 -24.51 -12.68 -7.23
N GLN A 5 -23.28 -12.63 -6.73
CA GLN A 5 -22.69 -11.40 -6.19
C GLN A 5 -21.88 -10.74 -7.31
N VAL A 6 -22.49 -9.79 -8.05
CA VAL A 6 -21.91 -9.22 -9.28
C VAL A 6 -21.60 -7.75 -9.18
N LEU A 7 -22.35 -7.02 -8.36
CA LEU A 7 -22.19 -5.59 -8.15
C LEU A 7 -21.03 -5.30 -7.18
N ASN A 8 -20.46 -4.11 -7.28
CA ASN A 8 -19.38 -3.72 -6.36
C ASN A 8 -19.97 -3.49 -4.96
N ILE A 9 -19.30 -3.91 -3.90
CA ILE A 9 -19.72 -3.69 -2.50
C ILE A 9 -19.86 -2.21 -2.12
N SER A 10 -19.29 -1.29 -2.90
CA SER A 10 -19.50 0.16 -2.77
C SER A 10 -20.81 0.66 -3.40
N PHE A 11 -21.57 -0.20 -4.07
CA PHE A 11 -22.92 0.06 -4.55
C PHE A 11 -23.91 -0.69 -3.66
N ASP A 12 -24.88 0.02 -3.11
CA ASP A 12 -25.83 -0.49 -2.10
C ASP A 12 -26.62 -1.73 -2.55
N MET A 13 -26.94 -1.87 -3.84
CA MET A 13 -27.54 -3.09 -4.40
C MET A 13 -26.71 -4.36 -4.16
N ALA A 14 -25.39 -4.28 -3.97
CA ALA A 14 -24.59 -5.44 -3.58
C ALA A 14 -24.98 -5.96 -2.19
N ALA A 15 -25.46 -5.10 -1.29
CA ALA A 15 -26.01 -5.53 0.00
C ALA A 15 -27.29 -6.35 -0.19
N TRP A 16 -28.10 -6.05 -1.21
CA TRP A 16 -29.27 -6.84 -1.55
C TRP A 16 -28.88 -8.25 -2.04
N GLU A 17 -27.91 -8.36 -2.95
CA GLU A 17 -27.35 -9.66 -3.40
C GLU A 17 -26.90 -10.52 -2.22
N ILE A 18 -26.11 -9.93 -1.31
CA ILE A 18 -25.45 -10.64 -0.22
C ILE A 18 -26.46 -11.03 0.86
N PHE A 19 -27.18 -10.06 1.42
CA PHE A 19 -28.00 -10.29 2.60
C PHE A 19 -29.32 -10.99 2.26
N ALA A 20 -29.97 -10.68 1.15
CA ALA A 20 -31.19 -11.40 0.79
C ALA A 20 -30.89 -12.88 0.49
N CYS A 21 -29.72 -13.19 -0.07
CA CYS A 21 -29.30 -14.57 -0.26
C CYS A 21 -29.06 -15.27 1.09
N LEU A 22 -28.17 -14.72 1.92
CA LEU A 22 -27.71 -15.38 3.15
C LEU A 22 -28.82 -15.46 4.22
N CYS A 23 -29.67 -14.45 4.34
CA CYS A 23 -30.78 -14.46 5.31
C CYS A 23 -31.90 -15.44 4.95
N ASN A 24 -31.96 -15.90 3.69
CA ASN A 24 -32.96 -16.88 3.23
C ASN A 24 -32.35 -18.28 2.97
N GLY A 25 -31.15 -18.56 3.48
CA GLY A 25 -30.50 -19.86 3.34
C GLY A 25 -30.04 -20.20 1.91
N GLY A 26 -29.87 -19.19 1.06
CA GLY A 26 -29.40 -19.35 -0.31
C GLY A 26 -27.89 -19.56 -0.42
N THR A 27 -27.43 -19.89 -1.63
CA THR A 27 -26.01 -20.00 -1.97
C THR A 27 -25.55 -18.73 -2.67
N LEU A 28 -24.69 -17.95 -2.02
CA LEU A 28 -24.11 -16.76 -2.63
C LEU A 28 -22.94 -17.15 -3.54
N VAL A 29 -23.09 -16.93 -4.85
CA VAL A 29 -22.08 -17.23 -5.85
C VAL A 29 -21.29 -15.97 -6.16
N VAL A 30 -20.06 -15.90 -5.64
CA VAL A 30 -19.21 -14.71 -5.76
C VAL A 30 -18.54 -14.66 -7.12
N ARG A 31 -18.66 -13.52 -7.81
CA ARG A 31 -18.00 -13.28 -9.10
C ARG A 31 -16.48 -13.49 -9.00
N GLY A 32 -15.97 -14.50 -9.69
CA GLY A 32 -14.54 -14.78 -9.84
C GLY A 32 -13.88 -13.97 -10.97
N SER A 33 -12.62 -14.28 -11.27
CA SER A 33 -11.89 -13.67 -12.40
C SER A 33 -12.38 -14.12 -13.78
N GLN A 34 -13.14 -15.22 -13.84
CA GLN A 34 -13.85 -15.71 -15.03
C GLN A 34 -15.34 -15.66 -14.69
N TRP A 35 -16.15 -14.95 -15.49
CA TRP A 35 -17.54 -14.68 -15.15
C TRP A 35 -18.52 -15.63 -15.84
N GLU A 36 -18.21 -16.02 -17.08
CA GLU A 36 -19.05 -16.83 -17.95
C GLU A 36 -19.41 -18.21 -17.35
N PRO A 37 -18.51 -18.92 -16.65
CA PRO A 37 -18.90 -20.14 -15.93
C PRO A 37 -19.82 -19.85 -14.74
N THR A 38 -19.52 -18.77 -14.00
CA THR A 38 -20.21 -18.41 -12.76
C THR A 38 -21.66 -18.01 -13.00
N ILE A 39 -21.95 -17.24 -14.05
CA ILE A 39 -23.31 -16.80 -14.35
C ILE A 39 -24.25 -17.96 -14.71
N ARG A 40 -23.71 -19.07 -15.28
CA ARG A 40 -24.49 -20.26 -15.64
C ARG A 40 -24.98 -21.05 -14.43
N GLU A 41 -24.42 -20.81 -13.26
CA GLU A 41 -24.78 -21.47 -12.01
C GLU A 41 -25.89 -20.75 -11.24
N LEU A 42 -26.33 -19.57 -11.70
CA LEU A 42 -27.24 -18.70 -10.96
C LEU A 42 -28.71 -19.04 -11.18
N ASP A 43 -29.48 -19.06 -10.10
CA ASP A 43 -30.95 -19.04 -10.14
C ASP A 43 -31.49 -17.60 -10.18
N VAL A 44 -30.75 -16.65 -9.58
CA VAL A 44 -31.14 -15.23 -9.44
C VAL A 44 -30.01 -14.31 -9.88
N LEU A 45 -30.35 -13.33 -10.72
CA LEU A 45 -29.45 -12.25 -11.12
C LEU A 45 -30.03 -10.89 -10.75
N ILE A 46 -29.37 -10.18 -9.84
CA ILE A 46 -29.67 -8.80 -9.49
C ILE A 46 -28.58 -7.93 -10.12
N CYS A 47 -28.94 -6.99 -10.99
CA CYS A 47 -27.95 -6.17 -11.70
C CYS A 47 -28.55 -4.86 -12.24
N THR A 48 -27.76 -4.06 -12.95
CA THR A 48 -28.30 -2.90 -13.70
C THR A 48 -28.76 -3.33 -15.09
N PRO A 49 -29.69 -2.59 -15.74
CA PRO A 49 -30.08 -2.85 -17.12
C PRO A 49 -28.88 -2.94 -18.08
N THR A 50 -27.87 -2.07 -17.90
CA THR A 50 -26.62 -2.09 -18.69
C THR A 50 -25.80 -3.38 -18.53
N ILE A 51 -25.83 -4.02 -17.36
CA ILE A 51 -25.19 -5.32 -17.16
C ILE A 51 -26.04 -6.40 -17.82
N LEU A 52 -27.35 -6.38 -17.59
CA LEU A 52 -28.28 -7.38 -18.11
C LEU A 52 -28.30 -7.44 -19.64
N SER A 53 -28.19 -6.30 -20.32
CA SER A 53 -28.25 -6.21 -21.78
C SER A 53 -27.13 -6.96 -22.50
N LYS A 54 -26.10 -7.42 -21.79
CA LYS A 54 -24.97 -8.18 -22.34
C LYS A 54 -25.26 -9.68 -22.43
N TYR A 55 -26.36 -10.15 -21.84
CA TYR A 55 -26.69 -11.57 -21.74
C TYR A 55 -27.98 -11.87 -22.49
N GLN A 56 -27.99 -12.98 -23.22
CA GLN A 56 -29.21 -13.50 -23.82
C GLN A 56 -29.81 -14.57 -22.91
N PRO A 57 -31.09 -14.48 -22.52
CA PRO A 57 -31.69 -15.41 -21.55
C PRO A 57 -31.62 -16.87 -22.01
N VAL A 58 -31.68 -17.14 -23.32
CA VAL A 58 -31.58 -18.48 -23.91
C VAL A 58 -30.26 -19.19 -23.60
N GLU A 59 -29.17 -18.45 -23.38
CA GLU A 59 -27.87 -19.02 -23.01
C GLU A 59 -27.77 -19.37 -21.52
N TYR A 60 -28.67 -18.84 -20.70
CA TYR A 60 -28.64 -18.94 -19.24
C TYR A 60 -29.99 -19.45 -18.67
N PRO A 61 -30.46 -20.64 -19.09
CA PRO A 61 -31.80 -21.15 -18.74
C PRO A 61 -31.99 -21.46 -17.24
N ARG A 62 -30.90 -21.48 -16.46
CA ARG A 62 -30.96 -21.65 -15.01
C ARG A 62 -31.47 -20.40 -14.29
N ILE A 63 -31.29 -19.21 -14.87
CA ILE A 63 -31.73 -17.96 -14.26
C ILE A 63 -33.25 -17.89 -14.31
N LYS A 64 -33.89 -18.01 -13.15
CA LYS A 64 -35.36 -18.01 -13.00
C LYS A 64 -35.90 -16.65 -12.59
N VAL A 65 -35.07 -15.82 -11.95
CA VAL A 65 -35.46 -14.50 -11.47
C VAL A 65 -34.39 -13.48 -11.84
N VAL A 66 -34.81 -12.36 -12.42
CA VAL A 66 -33.97 -11.21 -12.71
C VAL A 66 -34.57 -9.98 -12.05
N ALA A 67 -33.76 -9.20 -11.35
CA ALA A 67 -34.16 -7.90 -10.83
C ALA A 67 -33.20 -6.83 -11.31
N THR A 68 -33.73 -5.77 -11.93
CA THR A 68 -32.94 -4.62 -12.36
C THR A 68 -33.29 -3.37 -11.58
N ALA A 69 -32.28 -2.63 -11.15
CA ALA A 69 -32.42 -1.30 -10.58
C ALA A 69 -31.23 -0.41 -10.96
N GLY A 70 -31.25 0.84 -10.52
CA GLY A 70 -30.13 1.77 -10.70
C GLY A 70 -30.14 2.57 -12.01
N GLU A 71 -30.87 2.14 -13.05
CA GLU A 71 -31.09 2.88 -14.31
C GLU A 71 -32.49 2.60 -14.85
N PRO A 72 -33.05 3.47 -15.72
CA PRO A 72 -34.23 3.12 -16.50
C PRO A 72 -33.97 1.87 -17.36
N THR A 73 -34.90 0.92 -17.33
CA THR A 73 -34.86 -0.26 -18.22
C THR A 73 -35.65 0.02 -19.49
N SER A 74 -35.22 -0.56 -20.62
CA SER A 74 -35.97 -0.46 -21.87
C SER A 74 -37.08 -1.50 -21.93
N GLN A 75 -38.17 -1.17 -22.62
CA GLN A 75 -39.29 -2.08 -22.85
C GLN A 75 -38.82 -3.41 -23.47
N ALA A 76 -37.95 -3.34 -24.49
CA ALA A 76 -37.43 -4.52 -25.19
C ALA A 76 -36.62 -5.44 -24.26
N LEU A 77 -35.80 -4.89 -23.36
CA LEU A 77 -35.00 -5.68 -22.44
C LEU A 77 -35.86 -6.36 -21.37
N ALA A 78 -36.84 -5.62 -20.82
CA ALA A 78 -37.78 -6.14 -19.85
C ALA A 78 -38.66 -7.26 -20.46
N ASP A 79 -39.20 -7.05 -21.67
CA ASP A 79 -40.01 -8.05 -22.37
C ASP A 79 -39.20 -9.30 -22.73
N LEU A 80 -37.94 -9.12 -23.16
CA LEU A 80 -37.05 -10.23 -23.47
C LEU A 80 -36.89 -11.13 -22.23
N TRP A 81 -36.51 -10.58 -21.09
CA TRP A 81 -36.27 -11.37 -19.89
C TRP A 81 -37.54 -11.90 -19.25
N ALA A 82 -38.65 -11.15 -19.29
CA ALA A 82 -39.94 -11.59 -18.76
C ALA A 82 -40.53 -12.81 -19.49
N LYS A 83 -40.13 -13.06 -20.74
CA LYS A 83 -40.52 -14.27 -21.49
C LYS A 83 -39.81 -15.54 -21.01
N HIS A 84 -38.66 -15.40 -20.34
CA HIS A 84 -37.80 -16.54 -19.97
C HIS A 84 -37.65 -16.70 -18.44
N ALA A 85 -37.84 -15.63 -17.68
CA ALA A 85 -37.66 -15.57 -16.23
C ALA A 85 -38.66 -14.60 -15.60
N THR A 86 -38.83 -14.67 -14.28
CA THR A 86 -39.56 -13.61 -13.56
C THR A 86 -38.70 -12.35 -13.54
N TYR A 87 -39.15 -11.30 -14.22
CA TYR A 87 -38.42 -10.04 -14.29
C TYR A 87 -39.03 -8.98 -13.36
N TRP A 88 -38.18 -8.39 -12.53
CA TRP A 88 -38.53 -7.28 -11.64
C TRP A 88 -37.81 -6.00 -12.08
N ASN A 89 -38.58 -4.93 -12.27
CA ASN A 89 -38.06 -3.59 -12.42
C ASN A 89 -38.18 -2.85 -11.09
N CYS A 90 -37.06 -2.36 -10.56
CA CYS A 90 -36.97 -1.79 -9.23
C CYS A 90 -36.42 -0.36 -9.30
N CYS A 91 -36.87 0.51 -8.39
CA CYS A 91 -36.36 1.87 -8.27
C CYS A 91 -36.17 2.24 -6.80
N GLY A 92 -35.10 2.98 -6.53
CA GLY A 92 -34.78 3.50 -5.20
C GLY A 92 -33.45 4.24 -5.25
N PRO A 93 -33.37 5.45 -4.67
CA PRO A 93 -32.08 6.05 -4.35
C PRO A 93 -31.44 5.36 -3.13
N THR A 94 -30.15 5.60 -2.91
CA THR A 94 -29.42 5.05 -1.76
C THR A 94 -30.01 5.51 -0.43
N GLU A 95 -30.53 6.74 -0.41
CA GLU A 95 -31.20 7.38 0.71
C GLU A 95 -32.50 6.67 1.14
N THR A 96 -33.04 5.73 0.34
CA THR A 96 -34.22 4.92 0.68
C THR A 96 -33.89 3.44 0.87
N THR A 97 -32.61 3.12 1.15
CA THR A 97 -32.14 1.74 1.39
C THR A 97 -32.44 0.82 0.21
N ILE A 98 -31.67 1.01 -0.88
CA ILE A 98 -31.63 0.16 -2.08
C ILE A 98 -32.87 0.26 -2.98
N VAL A 99 -34.05 -0.19 -2.54
CA VAL A 99 -35.27 -0.27 -3.37
C VAL A 99 -36.47 0.31 -2.63
N ASN A 100 -37.01 1.39 -3.18
CA ASN A 100 -38.22 2.06 -2.69
C ASN A 100 -39.50 1.51 -3.35
N THR A 101 -39.44 1.22 -4.66
CA THR A 101 -40.56 0.69 -5.44
C THR A 101 -40.14 -0.49 -6.30
N MET A 102 -41.05 -1.42 -6.55
CA MET A 102 -40.80 -2.54 -7.46
C MET A 102 -42.05 -2.95 -8.25
N SER A 103 -41.83 -3.41 -9.48
CA SER A 103 -42.85 -3.99 -10.35
C SER A 103 -42.40 -5.33 -10.90
N ARG A 104 -43.28 -6.33 -10.91
CA ARG A 104 -43.09 -7.54 -11.70
C ARG A 104 -43.57 -7.25 -13.12
N HIS A 105 -42.66 -7.29 -14.08
CA HIS A 105 -43.00 -7.01 -15.47
C HIS A 105 -43.68 -8.21 -16.13
N VAL A 106 -44.72 -7.94 -16.90
CA VAL A 106 -45.37 -8.92 -17.79
C VAL A 106 -45.04 -8.52 -19.22
N ALA A 107 -44.53 -9.47 -20.01
CA ALA A 107 -44.09 -9.19 -21.37
C ALA A 107 -45.23 -8.61 -22.22
N GLY A 108 -44.98 -7.46 -22.86
CA GLY A 108 -45.95 -6.72 -23.66
C GLY A 108 -46.72 -5.62 -22.90
N GLU A 109 -46.67 -5.61 -21.57
CA GLU A 109 -47.19 -4.48 -20.79
C GLU A 109 -46.17 -3.34 -20.73
N ARG A 110 -46.61 -2.11 -20.45
CA ARG A 110 -45.71 -0.96 -20.34
C ARG A 110 -44.87 -1.05 -19.06
N VAL A 111 -43.55 -0.99 -19.20
CA VAL A 111 -42.61 -0.96 -18.05
C VAL A 111 -43.00 0.12 -17.04
N SER A 112 -42.96 -0.23 -15.76
CA SER A 112 -43.22 0.66 -14.62
C SER A 112 -42.23 0.35 -13.50
N ILE A 113 -42.02 1.30 -12.58
CA ILE A 113 -41.28 1.06 -11.32
C ILE A 113 -42.20 0.53 -10.21
N GLY A 114 -43.49 0.36 -10.50
CA GLY A 114 -44.45 -0.37 -9.69
C GLY A 114 -44.95 0.42 -8.49
N ARG A 115 -45.08 -0.28 -7.37
CA ARG A 115 -45.63 0.25 -6.12
C ARG A 115 -44.56 0.30 -5.02
N PRO A 116 -44.77 1.06 -3.93
CA PRO A 116 -43.86 1.06 -2.79
C PRO A 116 -43.65 -0.34 -2.21
N THR A 117 -42.42 -0.62 -1.78
CA THR A 117 -42.07 -1.87 -1.08
C THR A 117 -42.60 -1.86 0.36
N PRO A 118 -42.70 -3.02 1.04
CA PRO A 118 -43.24 -3.06 2.40
C PRO A 118 -42.54 -2.11 3.36
N ASN A 119 -43.34 -1.38 4.16
CA ASN A 119 -42.90 -0.34 5.10
C ASN A 119 -42.31 0.93 4.48
N ASN A 120 -42.41 1.12 3.16
CA ASN A 120 -42.08 2.35 2.47
C ASN A 120 -43.34 3.05 1.97
N ALA A 121 -43.27 4.38 1.88
CA ALA A 121 -44.30 5.23 1.32
C ALA A 121 -43.71 6.06 0.17
N VAL A 122 -44.55 6.39 -0.81
CA VAL A 122 -44.21 7.31 -1.89
C VAL A 122 -45.28 8.38 -2.00
N TYR A 123 -44.84 9.64 -2.06
CA TYR A 123 -45.69 10.79 -2.33
C TYR A 123 -45.24 11.44 -3.63
N ILE A 124 -46.20 11.88 -4.46
CA ILE A 124 -45.92 12.70 -5.63
C ILE A 124 -46.47 14.09 -5.31
N LEU A 125 -45.58 15.07 -5.15
CA LEU A 125 -45.91 16.38 -4.62
C LEU A 125 -45.60 17.49 -5.63
N ASP A 126 -46.33 18.60 -5.56
CA ASP A 126 -46.04 19.84 -6.27
C ASP A 126 -44.97 20.70 -5.55
N ASP A 127 -44.66 21.87 -6.11
CA ASP A 127 -43.68 22.82 -5.56
C ASP A 127 -44.09 23.37 -4.17
N ALA A 128 -45.39 23.38 -3.85
CA ALA A 128 -45.92 23.74 -2.55
C ALA A 128 -45.96 22.54 -1.57
N ARG A 129 -45.42 21.39 -1.98
CA ARG A 129 -45.41 20.11 -1.25
C ARG A 129 -46.82 19.58 -0.96
N GLN A 130 -47.79 19.88 -1.82
CA GLN A 130 -49.13 19.30 -1.77
C GLN A 130 -49.22 18.07 -2.69
N PRO A 131 -49.97 17.02 -2.31
CA PRO A 131 -50.18 15.85 -3.17
C PRO A 131 -50.86 16.23 -4.48
N VAL A 132 -50.32 15.74 -5.60
CA VAL A 132 -50.93 15.94 -6.92
C VAL A 132 -51.97 14.85 -7.24
N PRO A 133 -52.98 15.13 -8.08
CA PRO A 133 -53.94 14.13 -8.55
C PRO A 133 -53.28 12.97 -9.34
N LEU A 134 -54.00 11.85 -9.49
CA LEU A 134 -53.57 10.74 -10.34
C LEU A 134 -53.32 11.22 -11.79
N GLY A 135 -52.23 10.73 -12.39
CA GLY A 135 -51.81 11.10 -13.74
C GLY A 135 -51.14 12.46 -13.87
N VAL A 136 -51.05 13.25 -12.80
CA VAL A 136 -50.35 14.55 -12.81
C VAL A 136 -48.89 14.34 -12.39
N PRO A 137 -47.91 14.84 -13.16
CA PRO A 137 -46.51 14.82 -12.76
C PRO A 137 -46.24 15.66 -11.51
N GLY A 138 -45.37 15.16 -10.64
CA GLY A 138 -44.79 15.90 -9.51
C GLY A 138 -43.46 15.32 -9.08
N VAL A 139 -42.85 15.92 -8.06
CA VAL A 139 -41.60 15.42 -7.47
C VAL A 139 -41.92 14.26 -6.54
N MET A 140 -41.16 13.18 -6.69
CA MET A 140 -41.28 11.99 -5.85
C MET A 140 -40.58 12.19 -4.51
N TRP A 141 -41.31 11.93 -3.43
CA TRP A 141 -40.83 11.90 -2.06
C TRP A 141 -40.99 10.50 -1.49
N ALA A 142 -40.00 10.05 -0.71
CA ALA A 142 -40.00 8.75 -0.07
C ALA A 142 -40.18 8.89 1.43
N GLY A 143 -41.11 8.14 2.01
CA GLY A 143 -41.34 8.05 3.45
C GLY A 143 -41.24 6.60 3.95
N GLY A 144 -41.50 6.42 5.24
CA GLY A 144 -41.49 5.10 5.88
C GLY A 144 -40.11 4.66 6.38
N ARG A 145 -39.99 3.38 6.73
CA ARG A 145 -38.82 2.83 7.46
C ARG A 145 -37.57 2.64 6.60
N GLY A 146 -37.70 2.66 5.27
CA GLY A 146 -36.57 2.49 4.36
C GLY A 146 -35.74 3.75 4.15
N ILE A 147 -36.22 4.94 4.57
CA ILE A 147 -35.40 6.14 4.49
C ILE A 147 -34.20 6.03 5.43
N SER A 148 -33.05 6.51 4.97
CA SER A 148 -31.83 6.54 5.76
C SER A 148 -31.91 7.62 6.84
N ARG A 149 -30.95 7.60 7.77
CA ARG A 149 -30.84 8.60 8.86
C ARG A 149 -30.34 9.97 8.39
N GLY A 150 -30.00 10.12 7.11
CA GLY A 150 -29.36 11.32 6.56
C GLY A 150 -27.90 11.12 6.17
N TYR A 151 -27.24 12.23 5.84
CA TYR A 151 -25.87 12.26 5.35
C TYR A 151 -24.85 12.38 6.50
N VAL A 152 -23.81 11.53 6.48
CA VAL A 152 -22.76 11.52 7.52
C VAL A 152 -21.99 12.84 7.52
N ALA A 153 -21.98 13.52 8.67
CA ALA A 153 -21.28 14.79 8.90
C ALA A 153 -21.72 15.95 7.98
N LEU A 154 -22.96 15.91 7.47
CA LEU A 154 -23.54 16.92 6.58
C LEU A 154 -24.96 17.31 7.05
N ASP A 155 -25.08 17.80 8.28
CA ASP A 155 -26.37 18.10 8.92
C ASP A 155 -27.19 19.18 8.21
N SER A 156 -26.54 20.13 7.53
CA SER A 156 -27.24 21.11 6.68
C SER A 156 -27.95 20.44 5.52
N LYS A 157 -27.21 19.64 4.73
CA LYS A 157 -27.75 18.90 3.59
C LYS A 157 -28.82 17.89 4.02
N THR A 158 -28.63 17.24 5.17
CA THR A 158 -29.65 16.34 5.73
C THR A 158 -30.95 17.09 6.00
N ARG A 159 -30.92 18.27 6.62
CA ARG A 159 -32.14 19.06 6.88
C ARG A 159 -32.80 19.61 5.62
N GLU A 160 -32.04 19.82 4.55
CA GLU A 160 -32.57 20.26 3.26
C GLU A 160 -33.30 19.13 2.52
N SER A 161 -32.73 17.92 2.52
CA SER A 161 -33.29 16.78 1.77
C SER A 161 -34.26 15.91 2.56
N TYR A 162 -34.18 15.93 3.89
CA TYR A 162 -35.04 15.18 4.81
C TYR A 162 -35.83 16.16 5.67
N ILE A 163 -37.14 16.17 5.49
CA ILE A 163 -38.05 17.05 6.23
C ILE A 163 -39.05 16.22 7.03
N PRO A 164 -39.65 16.77 8.10
CA PRO A 164 -40.76 16.10 8.78
C PRO A 164 -41.85 15.73 7.78
N ASP A 165 -42.35 14.48 7.86
CA ASP A 165 -43.42 14.00 7.00
C ASP A 165 -44.75 14.62 7.47
N PRO A 166 -45.35 15.58 6.73
CA PRO A 166 -46.57 16.25 7.18
C PRO A 166 -47.81 15.34 7.10
N PHE A 167 -47.71 14.19 6.42
CA PHE A 167 -48.80 13.23 6.27
C PHE A 167 -48.82 12.23 7.42
N LEU A 168 -47.78 12.20 8.26
CA LEU A 168 -47.65 11.34 9.43
C LEU A 168 -47.47 12.19 10.70
N LEU A 169 -48.37 12.03 11.68
CA LEU A 169 -48.32 12.77 12.95
C LEU A 169 -47.45 12.08 14.02
N ASP A 170 -46.46 11.29 13.60
CA ASP A 170 -45.64 10.45 14.48
C ASP A 170 -44.17 10.93 14.60
N GLY A 171 -43.84 12.06 13.98
CA GLY A 171 -42.47 12.62 13.97
C GLY A 171 -41.54 11.96 12.95
N SER A 172 -42.07 11.10 12.07
CA SER A 172 -41.33 10.56 10.93
C SER A 172 -40.88 11.66 9.98
N HIS A 173 -39.85 11.37 9.20
CA HIS A 173 -39.36 12.24 8.13
C HIS A 173 -39.70 11.63 6.76
N MET A 174 -39.66 12.45 5.72
CA MET A 174 -39.67 12.04 4.32
C MET A 174 -38.46 12.66 3.59
N TYR A 175 -38.00 11.97 2.55
CA TYR A 175 -36.83 12.31 1.75
C TYR A 175 -37.25 12.72 0.32
N CYS A 176 -36.75 13.86 -0.16
CA CYS A 176 -36.96 14.30 -1.55
C CYS A 176 -36.05 13.51 -2.49
N THR A 177 -36.60 12.72 -3.42
CA THR A 177 -35.75 11.91 -4.32
C THR A 177 -35.21 12.71 -5.51
N GLY A 178 -35.84 13.82 -5.85
CA GLY A 178 -35.58 14.62 -7.05
C GLY A 178 -36.00 13.95 -8.36
N ASP A 179 -36.65 12.77 -8.29
CA ASP A 179 -37.23 12.12 -9.46
C ASP A 179 -38.61 12.72 -9.75
N LEU A 180 -38.92 12.93 -11.03
CA LEU A 180 -40.27 13.27 -11.46
C LEU A 180 -41.04 11.99 -11.72
N GLY A 181 -42.24 11.89 -11.14
CA GLY A 181 -43.11 10.75 -11.34
C GLY A 181 -44.57 11.14 -11.36
N GLN A 182 -45.41 10.20 -11.77
CA GLN A 182 -46.86 10.33 -11.69
C GLN A 182 -47.48 8.97 -11.32
N TRP A 183 -48.53 9.02 -10.50
CA TRP A 183 -49.33 7.84 -10.21
C TRP A 183 -50.21 7.47 -11.40
N ARG A 184 -50.25 6.19 -11.75
CA ARG A 184 -51.22 5.63 -12.67
C ARG A 184 -52.52 5.27 -11.92
N PRO A 185 -53.67 5.20 -12.62
CA PRO A 185 -54.94 4.79 -12.02
C PRO A 185 -54.90 3.39 -11.38
N ASP A 186 -54.03 2.51 -11.87
CA ASP A 186 -53.80 1.17 -11.31
C ASP A 186 -52.91 1.18 -10.04
N GLY A 187 -52.52 2.36 -9.55
CA GLY A 187 -51.67 2.53 -8.38
C GLY A 187 -50.21 2.16 -8.60
N SER A 188 -49.74 2.03 -9.85
CA SER A 188 -48.31 1.95 -10.19
C SER A 188 -47.74 3.34 -10.51
N ILE A 189 -46.41 3.48 -10.54
CA ILE A 189 -45.75 4.76 -10.78
C ILE A 189 -45.02 4.76 -12.13
N ASP A 190 -45.21 5.84 -12.89
CA ASP A 190 -44.38 6.19 -14.02
C ASP A 190 -43.24 7.10 -13.57
N ILE A 191 -42.01 6.78 -13.99
CA ILE A 191 -40.86 7.66 -13.83
C ILE A 191 -40.67 8.49 -15.09
N LEU A 192 -40.68 9.82 -14.95
CA LEU A 192 -40.68 10.79 -16.05
C LEU A 192 -39.31 11.45 -16.24
N GLY A 193 -38.42 11.31 -15.26
CA GLY A 193 -37.08 11.89 -15.30
C GLY A 193 -36.70 12.43 -13.94
N ARG A 194 -35.94 13.52 -13.93
CA ARG A 194 -35.50 14.21 -12.71
C ARG A 194 -35.74 15.71 -12.84
N CYS A 195 -35.96 16.36 -11.70
CA CYS A 195 -36.11 17.82 -11.63
C CYS A 195 -34.77 18.54 -11.40
N ASP A 196 -33.69 17.79 -11.14
CA ASP A 196 -32.34 18.29 -10.93
C ASP A 196 -31.36 17.78 -12.01
N ASP A 197 -30.11 18.25 -11.92
CA ASP A 197 -29.03 17.91 -12.85
C ASP A 197 -28.32 16.57 -12.50
N GLN A 198 -28.93 15.76 -11.64
CA GLN A 198 -28.41 14.44 -11.32
C GLN A 198 -28.74 13.46 -12.45
N VAL A 199 -27.76 12.64 -12.85
CA VAL A 199 -27.92 11.66 -13.93
C VAL A 199 -27.38 10.29 -13.54
N LYS A 200 -27.80 9.27 -14.29
CA LYS A 200 -27.32 7.89 -14.17
C LYS A 200 -26.54 7.52 -15.42
N VAL A 201 -25.26 7.19 -15.25
CA VAL A 201 -24.36 6.81 -16.36
C VAL A 201 -23.77 5.43 -16.06
N LYS A 202 -24.14 4.42 -16.86
CA LYS A 202 -23.65 3.03 -16.72
C LYS A 202 -23.89 2.45 -15.31
N GLY A 203 -24.95 2.87 -14.64
CA GLY A 203 -25.36 2.44 -13.31
C GLY A 203 -24.85 3.33 -12.18
N PHE A 204 -23.98 4.30 -12.49
CA PHE A 204 -23.44 5.21 -11.49
C PHE A 204 -24.29 6.48 -11.39
N ARG A 205 -24.61 6.89 -10.16
CA ARG A 205 -25.17 8.21 -9.87
C ARG A 205 -24.08 9.26 -10.06
N VAL A 206 -24.34 10.26 -10.88
CA VAL A 206 -23.44 11.38 -11.15
C VAL A 206 -24.20 12.69 -10.99
N GLU A 207 -23.67 13.59 -10.18
CA GLU A 207 -24.19 14.96 -10.05
C GLU A 207 -23.51 15.84 -11.12
N LEU A 208 -24.23 16.27 -12.17
CA LEU A 208 -23.62 17.06 -13.25
C LEU A 208 -23.13 18.43 -12.76
N ASP A 209 -23.67 18.96 -11.68
CA ASP A 209 -23.15 20.17 -11.03
C ASP A 209 -21.76 19.95 -10.42
N GLY A 210 -21.52 18.76 -9.86
CA GLY A 210 -20.19 18.36 -9.42
C GLY A 210 -19.21 18.31 -10.60
N VAL A 211 -19.66 17.77 -11.75
CA VAL A 211 -18.86 17.74 -12.98
C VAL A 211 -18.62 19.16 -13.50
N SER A 212 -19.64 20.01 -13.54
CA SER A 212 -19.58 21.41 -13.95
C SER A 212 -18.62 22.21 -13.07
N THR A 213 -18.73 22.07 -11.76
CA THR A 213 -17.84 22.72 -10.77
C THR A 213 -16.41 22.23 -10.94
N SER A 214 -16.24 20.92 -11.16
CA SER A 214 -14.93 20.35 -11.43
C SER A 214 -14.29 20.92 -12.70
N LEU A 215 -15.06 21.06 -13.79
CA LEU A 215 -14.60 21.66 -15.03
C LEU A 215 -14.29 23.16 -14.85
N ALA A 216 -15.15 23.89 -14.14
CA ALA A 216 -14.99 25.32 -13.87
C ALA A 216 -13.77 25.63 -12.99
N SER A 217 -13.38 24.70 -12.12
CA SER A 217 -12.19 24.85 -11.27
C SER A 217 -10.85 24.70 -12.00
N ALA A 218 -10.87 24.38 -13.31
CA ALA A 218 -9.65 24.26 -14.10
C ALA A 218 -9.01 25.64 -14.36
N PRO A 219 -7.68 25.81 -14.21
CA PRO A 219 -7.03 27.10 -14.36
C PRO A 219 -7.24 27.73 -15.74
N GLY A 220 -7.91 28.87 -15.81
CA GLY A 220 -8.22 29.52 -17.10
C GLY A 220 -9.52 29.07 -17.73
N VAL A 221 -10.43 28.42 -16.99
CA VAL A 221 -11.83 28.26 -17.38
C VAL A 221 -12.66 29.31 -16.65
N SER A 222 -13.34 30.17 -17.40
CA SER A 222 -14.18 31.23 -16.82
C SER A 222 -15.57 30.73 -16.42
N ARG A 223 -16.16 29.84 -17.23
CA ARG A 223 -17.47 29.22 -17.00
C ARG A 223 -17.44 27.78 -17.53
N ALA A 224 -18.14 26.87 -16.85
CA ALA A 224 -18.34 25.51 -17.34
C ALA A 224 -19.74 24.98 -17.00
N THR A 225 -20.25 24.06 -17.82
CA THR A 225 -21.49 23.32 -17.55
C THR A 225 -21.39 21.92 -18.14
N ALA A 226 -22.01 20.92 -17.51
CA ALA A 226 -22.07 19.55 -17.99
C ALA A 226 -23.52 19.15 -18.26
N LEU A 227 -23.75 18.43 -19.35
CA LEU A 227 -25.05 17.91 -19.77
C LEU A 227 -24.93 16.43 -20.11
N LEU A 228 -26.01 15.68 -19.91
CA LEU A 228 -26.13 14.35 -20.50
C LEU A 228 -26.72 14.48 -21.91
N VAL A 229 -26.00 13.95 -22.90
CA VAL A 229 -26.40 13.89 -24.32
C VAL A 229 -26.19 12.46 -24.81
N ASP A 230 -27.25 11.83 -25.32
CA ASP A 230 -27.26 10.45 -25.84
C ASP A 230 -26.62 9.41 -24.90
N GLY A 231 -26.89 9.51 -23.60
CA GLY A 231 -26.38 8.58 -22.58
C GLY A 231 -24.92 8.80 -22.19
N SER A 232 -24.29 9.90 -22.62
CA SER A 232 -22.92 10.27 -22.25
C SER A 232 -22.83 11.69 -21.73
N ILE A 233 -21.89 11.95 -20.82
CA ILE A 233 -21.69 13.30 -20.26
C ILE A 233 -20.92 14.14 -21.28
N HIS A 234 -21.45 15.30 -21.63
CA HIS A 234 -20.79 16.32 -22.43
C HIS A 234 -20.48 17.51 -21.53
N GLY A 235 -19.24 17.98 -21.53
CA GLY A 235 -18.82 19.20 -20.84
C GLY A 235 -18.78 20.35 -21.83
N PHE A 236 -19.16 21.55 -21.40
CA PHE A 236 -19.01 22.77 -22.17
C PHE A 236 -18.24 23.77 -21.32
N VAL A 237 -17.29 24.47 -21.92
CA VAL A 237 -16.37 25.36 -21.21
C VAL A 237 -16.12 26.62 -22.00
N VAL A 238 -15.84 27.72 -21.28
CA VAL A 238 -15.36 28.99 -21.84
C VAL A 238 -13.93 29.24 -21.33
N PRO A 239 -12.90 28.71 -22.02
CA PRO A 239 -11.52 28.79 -21.56
C PRO A 239 -10.79 30.02 -22.10
N SER A 240 -10.01 30.68 -21.24
CA SER A 240 -9.07 31.75 -21.59
C SER A 240 -7.66 31.15 -21.78
N GLY A 241 -7.38 30.62 -22.98
CA GLY A 241 -6.03 30.19 -23.37
C GLY A 241 -5.59 28.80 -22.87
N GLN A 242 -6.52 27.94 -22.44
CA GLN A 242 -6.25 26.56 -22.01
C GLN A 242 -6.87 25.54 -22.98
N SER A 243 -6.17 24.43 -23.23
CA SER A 243 -6.68 23.36 -24.11
C SER A 243 -7.76 22.51 -23.43
N VAL A 244 -8.68 21.97 -24.23
CA VAL A 244 -9.73 21.04 -23.80
C VAL A 244 -9.17 19.84 -23.03
N GLU A 245 -8.02 19.31 -23.43
CA GLU A 245 -7.35 18.19 -22.77
C GLU A 245 -6.85 18.56 -21.37
N ALA A 246 -6.39 19.79 -21.17
CA ALA A 246 -5.96 20.27 -19.86
C ALA A 246 -7.14 20.41 -18.90
N VAL A 247 -8.30 20.90 -19.38
CA VAL A 247 -9.53 21.01 -18.60
C VAL A 247 -10.08 19.63 -18.23
N LEU A 248 -10.10 18.69 -19.18
CA LEU A 248 -10.53 17.30 -18.91
C LEU A 248 -9.58 16.59 -17.92
N ARG A 249 -8.27 16.79 -18.05
CA ARG A 249 -7.26 16.25 -17.13
C ARG A 249 -7.40 16.84 -15.73
N HIS A 250 -7.79 18.10 -15.61
CA HIS A 250 -8.12 18.71 -14.32
C HIS A 250 -9.39 18.09 -13.72
N ALA A 251 -10.44 17.88 -14.51
CA ALA A 251 -11.65 17.21 -14.01
C ALA A 251 -11.41 15.76 -13.56
N GLN A 252 -10.49 15.04 -14.22
CA GLN A 252 -10.03 13.69 -13.84
C GLN A 252 -9.44 13.59 -12.41
N THR A 253 -9.07 14.71 -11.81
CA THR A 253 -8.48 14.79 -10.46
C THR A 253 -9.53 14.82 -9.36
N LEU A 254 -10.68 15.40 -9.67
CA LEU A 254 -11.75 15.71 -8.71
C LEU A 254 -12.94 14.75 -8.88
N GLN A 255 -13.16 14.26 -10.09
CA GLN A 255 -14.28 13.39 -10.43
C GLN A 255 -13.83 11.94 -10.67
N PRO A 256 -14.60 10.94 -10.23
CA PRO A 256 -14.35 9.55 -10.57
C PRO A 256 -14.47 9.32 -12.08
N TYR A 257 -13.81 8.28 -12.59
CA TYR A 257 -13.70 8.02 -14.03
C TYR A 257 -15.05 7.94 -14.78
N TYR A 258 -16.14 7.56 -14.11
CA TYR A 258 -17.49 7.45 -14.69
C TYR A 258 -18.25 8.79 -14.75
N ALA A 259 -17.81 9.81 -14.01
CA ALA A 259 -18.41 11.15 -13.98
C ALA A 259 -17.70 12.14 -14.92
N LEU A 260 -16.73 11.67 -15.70
CA LEU A 260 -16.00 12.53 -16.63
C LEU A 260 -16.78 12.71 -17.94
N PRO A 261 -16.73 13.92 -18.53
CA PRO A 261 -17.27 14.12 -19.86
C PRO A 261 -16.60 13.23 -20.90
N ALA A 262 -17.41 12.54 -21.71
CA ALA A 262 -16.96 11.81 -22.90
C ALA A 262 -16.56 12.75 -24.04
N ARG A 263 -17.16 13.95 -24.09
CA ARG A 263 -16.83 15.02 -25.01
C ARG A 263 -16.79 16.35 -24.27
N LEU A 264 -15.93 17.25 -24.72
CA LEU A 264 -15.79 18.57 -24.12
C LEU A 264 -15.78 19.62 -25.23
N HIS A 265 -16.69 20.57 -25.14
CA HIS A 265 -16.99 21.57 -26.16
C HIS A 265 -16.48 22.92 -25.68
N GLN A 266 -15.62 23.55 -26.47
CA GLN A 266 -15.12 24.88 -26.18
C GLN A 266 -16.02 25.92 -26.87
N LEU A 267 -16.44 26.94 -26.11
CA LEU A 267 -17.23 28.06 -26.60
C LEU A 267 -16.55 29.37 -26.21
N ASP A 268 -16.67 30.39 -27.04
CA ASP A 268 -16.19 31.73 -26.71
C ASP A 268 -17.07 32.40 -25.65
N GLU A 269 -18.37 32.08 -25.65
CA GLU A 269 -19.34 32.50 -24.64
C GLU A 269 -20.48 31.48 -24.52
N PHE A 270 -21.15 31.42 -23.37
CA PHE A 270 -22.35 30.58 -23.22
C PHE A 270 -23.60 31.26 -23.78
N PRO A 271 -24.42 30.56 -24.58
CA PRO A 271 -25.74 31.04 -24.94
C PRO A 271 -26.57 31.23 -23.66
N THR A 272 -27.29 32.33 -23.57
CA THR A 272 -28.15 32.63 -22.42
C THR A 272 -29.60 32.83 -22.86
N THR A 273 -30.52 32.44 -21.99
CA THR A 273 -31.95 32.73 -22.11
C THR A 273 -32.21 34.22 -21.91
N ALA A 274 -33.42 34.71 -22.25
CA ALA A 274 -33.83 36.10 -22.00
C ALA A 274 -33.67 36.54 -20.52
N ASN A 275 -33.60 35.59 -19.58
CA ASN A 275 -33.39 35.81 -18.15
C ASN A 275 -31.91 35.70 -17.72
N GLY A 276 -30.96 35.64 -18.65
CA GLY A 276 -29.51 35.59 -18.36
C GLY A 276 -28.97 34.24 -17.85
N LYS A 277 -29.81 33.20 -17.78
CA LYS A 277 -29.38 31.82 -17.43
C LYS A 277 -28.80 31.11 -18.66
N ILE A 278 -27.83 30.20 -18.46
CA ILE A 278 -27.26 29.36 -19.53
C ILE A 278 -28.38 28.58 -20.23
N ASP A 279 -28.48 28.72 -21.54
CA ASP A 279 -29.47 28.02 -22.35
C ASP A 279 -28.98 26.60 -22.68
N LYS A 280 -29.34 25.64 -21.82
CA LYS A 280 -29.00 24.23 -21.97
C LYS A 280 -29.65 23.59 -23.22
N ALA A 281 -30.72 24.15 -23.77
CA ALA A 281 -31.36 23.62 -24.98
C ALA A 281 -30.51 23.91 -26.22
N ILE A 282 -29.97 25.13 -26.33
CA ILE A 282 -29.02 25.50 -27.39
C ILE A 282 -27.72 24.70 -27.27
N LEU A 283 -27.19 24.52 -26.05
CA LEU A 283 -26.01 23.68 -25.83
C LEU A 283 -26.22 22.21 -26.24
N ARG A 284 -27.41 21.66 -25.95
CA ARG A 284 -27.77 20.30 -26.38
C ARG A 284 -27.86 20.19 -27.91
N ALA A 285 -28.40 21.20 -28.59
CA ALA A 285 -28.44 21.24 -30.06
C ALA A 285 -27.03 21.35 -30.66
N LEU A 286 -26.14 22.16 -30.08
CA LEU A 286 -24.73 22.27 -30.49
C LEU A 286 -23.99 20.93 -30.36
N ALA A 287 -24.26 20.16 -29.30
CA ALA A 287 -23.70 18.83 -29.12
C ALA A 287 -24.28 17.77 -30.07
N ALA A 288 -25.48 17.98 -30.60
CA ALA A 288 -26.16 17.09 -31.53
C ALA A 288 -25.83 17.36 -33.01
N SER A 289 -25.29 18.54 -33.35
CA SER A 289 -24.83 18.87 -34.70
C SER A 289 -23.44 18.27 -34.99
N PRO A 290 -23.24 17.61 -36.15
CA PRO A 290 -21.90 17.23 -36.59
C PRO A 290 -21.15 18.50 -37.06
N ALA A 291 -20.13 18.93 -36.32
CA ALA A 291 -19.23 19.99 -36.77
C ALA A 291 -18.43 19.52 -38.02
N PRO A 292 -18.13 20.42 -38.99
CA PRO A 292 -17.43 20.07 -40.22
C PRO A 292 -15.99 19.63 -39.94
N ALA A 293 -15.53 18.64 -40.72
CA ALA A 293 -14.22 18.03 -40.59
C ALA A 293 -13.08 19.04 -40.83
N GLY A 294 -12.26 19.27 -39.80
CA GLY A 294 -10.90 19.78 -39.93
C GLY A 294 -9.92 18.62 -39.79
N ASP A 295 -9.39 18.16 -40.92
CA ASP A 295 -8.26 17.26 -41.15
C ASP A 295 -7.86 16.30 -40.02
N VAL A 296 -8.55 15.16 -39.98
CA VAL A 296 -7.94 13.89 -39.56
C VAL A 296 -7.68 13.08 -40.83
N GLU A 297 -6.43 13.12 -41.28
CA GLU A 297 -5.93 12.27 -42.35
C GLU A 297 -6.06 10.80 -41.92
N LYS A 298 -7.12 10.14 -42.41
CA LYS A 298 -7.21 8.68 -42.45
C LYS A 298 -6.48 8.19 -43.69
N ARG A 299 -5.53 7.26 -43.53
CA ARG A 299 -5.08 6.37 -44.60
C ARG A 299 -4.94 4.93 -44.09
N PRO A 300 -5.06 3.93 -44.98
CA PRO A 300 -6.18 3.00 -44.92
C PRO A 300 -5.76 1.56 -44.63
N ALA A 301 -6.75 0.72 -44.31
CA ALA A 301 -6.63 -0.73 -44.33
C ALA A 301 -6.65 -1.23 -45.78
N THR A 302 -5.66 -2.06 -46.15
CA THR A 302 -5.76 -3.01 -47.27
C THR A 302 -5.15 -4.34 -46.87
N ALA A 303 -5.99 -5.38 -46.97
CA ALA A 303 -5.62 -6.78 -46.90
C ALA A 303 -5.18 -7.31 -48.28
N ARG A 304 -4.40 -8.41 -48.26
CA ARG A 304 -4.09 -9.46 -49.29
C ARG A 304 -2.58 -9.70 -49.33
N SER A 305 -2.01 -10.88 -49.59
CA SER A 305 -2.37 -12.30 -49.53
C SER A 305 -1.06 -13.07 -49.85
N ALA A 306 -0.98 -14.31 -49.38
CA ALA A 306 -0.07 -15.42 -49.67
C ALA A 306 0.96 -15.40 -50.84
N SER A 307 2.08 -16.09 -50.55
CA SER A 307 3.10 -16.76 -51.41
C SER A 307 3.96 -15.84 -52.31
N ASP A 308 5.28 -16.05 -52.49
CA ASP A 308 5.97 -17.26 -52.92
C ASP A 308 7.49 -17.31 -52.54
N CYS A 309 8.06 -18.50 -52.79
CA CYS A 309 9.38 -19.05 -52.48
C CYS A 309 10.65 -18.36 -53.01
N GLY A 310 11.77 -18.69 -52.33
CA GLY A 310 13.12 -18.91 -52.90
C GLY A 310 13.99 -17.66 -53.08
N THR A 311 15.31 -17.66 -52.89
CA THR A 311 16.28 -18.73 -52.69
C THR A 311 17.62 -18.08 -52.32
N LEU A 312 18.32 -18.66 -51.35
CA LEU A 312 19.75 -19.00 -51.29
C LEU A 312 20.89 -17.94 -51.40
N VAL A 313 21.89 -18.24 -50.54
CA VAL A 313 23.37 -18.02 -50.61
C VAL A 313 23.99 -16.82 -49.86
N GLU A 314 24.23 -17.07 -48.56
CA GLU A 314 25.55 -17.27 -47.93
C GLU A 314 26.78 -16.43 -48.36
N THR A 315 27.39 -15.69 -47.42
CA THR A 315 28.84 -15.82 -47.07
C THR A 315 29.22 -15.11 -45.76
N ARG A 316 30.13 -15.76 -45.01
CA ARG A 316 30.79 -15.39 -43.74
C ARG A 316 31.67 -14.12 -43.93
N SER A 317 32.16 -13.35 -42.94
CA SER A 317 32.86 -13.73 -41.69
C SER A 317 33.24 -12.48 -40.84
N ILE A 318 33.24 -12.65 -39.50
CA ILE A 318 34.23 -12.20 -38.48
C ILE A 318 34.31 -10.71 -37.99
N SER A 319 33.95 -10.59 -36.70
CA SER A 319 34.47 -9.76 -35.57
C SER A 319 34.42 -8.23 -35.48
N SER A 320 33.84 -7.85 -34.33
CA SER A 320 34.36 -6.92 -33.30
C SER A 320 33.80 -5.49 -33.23
N ALA A 321 33.24 -5.24 -32.04
CA ALA A 321 33.17 -4.01 -31.27
C ALA A 321 31.98 -3.05 -31.48
N SER A 322 31.40 -2.73 -30.32
CA SER A 322 30.64 -1.51 -30.02
C SER A 322 29.20 -1.43 -30.53
N THR A 323 28.28 -2.18 -29.89
CA THR A 323 26.87 -1.79 -29.92
C THR A 323 26.58 -0.84 -28.76
N VAL A 324 26.77 0.44 -29.04
CA VAL A 324 26.04 1.53 -28.39
C VAL A 324 24.55 1.15 -28.48
N THR A 325 23.94 0.84 -27.34
CA THR A 325 22.50 0.59 -27.31
C THR A 325 21.81 1.91 -27.57
N ALA A 326 21.30 2.07 -28.80
CA ALA A 326 20.43 3.18 -29.16
C ALA A 326 19.29 3.26 -28.13
N VAL A 327 19.28 4.35 -27.38
CA VAL A 327 18.10 4.75 -26.61
C VAL A 327 17.06 5.15 -27.65
N SER A 328 15.95 4.42 -27.70
CA SER A 328 14.82 4.79 -28.54
C SER A 328 14.27 6.15 -28.06
N ASP A 329 14.30 7.16 -28.92
CA ASP A 329 13.75 8.52 -28.70
C ASP A 329 12.21 8.58 -28.60
N SER A 330 11.55 7.44 -28.32
CA SER A 330 10.12 7.40 -28.05
C SER A 330 9.89 7.38 -26.54
N PRO A 331 9.04 8.26 -25.98
CA PRO A 331 8.73 8.24 -24.56
C PRO A 331 8.18 6.86 -24.17
N ALA A 332 8.71 6.30 -23.08
CA ALA A 332 8.35 4.96 -22.59
C ALA A 332 6.82 4.83 -22.45
N ASP A 333 6.22 3.82 -23.09
CA ASP A 333 4.80 3.53 -22.94
C ASP A 333 4.56 2.84 -21.59
N LEU A 334 4.33 3.68 -20.58
CA LEU A 334 4.07 3.23 -19.21
C LEU A 334 2.74 2.50 -19.07
N GLU A 335 1.84 2.58 -20.06
CA GLU A 335 0.52 1.97 -20.06
C GLU A 335 0.43 0.66 -20.85
N LYS A 336 1.55 0.17 -21.40
CA LYS A 336 1.63 -1.15 -22.02
C LYS A 336 1.17 -2.26 -21.07
N GLN A 337 0.39 -3.22 -21.57
CA GLN A 337 -0.01 -4.40 -20.80
C GLN A 337 1.21 -5.22 -20.37
N MET A 338 1.25 -5.62 -19.11
CA MET A 338 2.32 -6.43 -18.56
C MET A 338 2.09 -7.91 -18.89
N PRO A 339 3.16 -8.71 -19.08
CA PRO A 339 3.02 -10.15 -19.21
C PRO A 339 2.44 -10.79 -17.94
N ALA A 340 1.91 -12.00 -18.11
CA ALA A 340 1.54 -12.87 -17.00
C ALA A 340 2.75 -13.19 -16.11
N LYS A 341 2.48 -13.63 -14.87
CA LYS A 341 3.53 -14.04 -13.93
C LYS A 341 4.16 -15.34 -14.42
N ARG A 342 5.49 -15.47 -14.28
CA ARG A 342 6.26 -16.59 -14.85
C ARG A 342 5.95 -17.96 -14.24
N LEU A 343 5.50 -17.99 -12.97
CA LEU A 343 5.30 -19.23 -12.21
C LEU A 343 3.84 -19.40 -11.76
N PRO A 344 3.33 -20.65 -11.76
CA PRO A 344 2.07 -21.01 -11.12
C PRO A 344 2.00 -20.54 -9.67
N GLN A 345 0.78 -20.30 -9.18
CA GLN A 345 0.56 -19.79 -7.82
C GLN A 345 1.25 -20.58 -6.69
N PRO A 346 1.24 -21.93 -6.64
CA PRO A 346 1.89 -22.66 -5.55
C PRO A 346 3.42 -22.45 -5.54
N LEU A 347 4.09 -22.63 -6.69
CA LEU A 347 5.53 -22.43 -6.83
C LEU A 347 5.96 -20.98 -6.56
N ARG A 348 5.12 -20.02 -6.96
CA ARG A 348 5.33 -18.60 -6.68
C ARG A 348 5.18 -18.29 -5.19
N GLY A 349 4.24 -18.95 -4.50
CA GLY A 349 4.09 -18.89 -3.05
C GLY A 349 5.32 -19.43 -2.33
N LEU A 350 5.80 -20.61 -2.72
CA LEU A 350 7.02 -21.20 -2.19
C LEU A 350 8.22 -20.27 -2.36
N ARG A 351 8.50 -19.80 -3.59
CA ARG A 351 9.66 -18.98 -3.90
C ARG A 351 9.65 -17.58 -3.27
N HIS A 352 8.51 -16.88 -3.32
CA HIS A 352 8.44 -15.45 -2.94
C HIS A 352 7.75 -15.19 -1.59
N ARG A 353 7.28 -16.22 -0.87
CA ARG A 353 6.75 -16.07 0.50
C ARG A 353 7.46 -16.95 1.53
N LEU A 354 7.78 -18.21 1.18
CA LEU A 354 8.46 -19.14 2.10
C LEU A 354 9.99 -19.01 2.01
N LEU A 355 10.55 -19.12 0.80
CA LEU A 355 12.00 -19.10 0.54
C LEU A 355 12.57 -17.67 0.40
N ILE A 356 11.98 -16.70 1.10
CA ILE A 356 12.54 -15.34 1.17
C ILE A 356 13.81 -15.34 2.03
N VAL A 357 14.78 -14.48 1.70
CA VAL A 357 16.11 -14.46 2.33
C VAL A 357 16.02 -14.37 3.85
N TYR A 358 15.13 -13.53 4.38
CA TYR A 358 14.89 -13.42 5.82
C TYR A 358 14.58 -14.78 6.47
N ARG A 359 13.62 -15.54 5.91
CA ARG A 359 13.19 -16.84 6.46
C ARG A 359 14.26 -17.90 6.26
N LEU A 360 14.97 -17.86 5.12
CA LEU A 360 16.07 -18.77 4.87
C LEU A 360 17.20 -18.57 5.88
N LEU A 361 17.59 -17.32 6.17
CA LEU A 361 18.59 -17.02 7.19
C LEU A 361 18.12 -17.43 8.59
N PHE A 362 16.86 -17.19 8.93
CA PHE A 362 16.27 -17.66 10.19
C PHE A 362 16.33 -19.19 10.30
N SER A 363 15.89 -19.91 9.27
CA SER A 363 15.92 -21.37 9.23
C SER A 363 17.34 -21.93 9.21
N LEU A 364 18.29 -21.26 8.57
CA LEU A 364 19.70 -21.67 8.56
C LEU A 364 20.29 -21.59 9.96
N VAL A 365 20.05 -20.49 10.69
CA VAL A 365 20.46 -20.39 12.09
C VAL A 365 19.78 -21.47 12.94
N GLY A 366 18.50 -21.74 12.69
CA GLY A 366 17.80 -22.85 13.33
C GLY A 366 18.45 -24.21 13.05
N LEU A 367 18.81 -24.48 11.79
CA LEU A 367 19.48 -25.72 11.38
C LEU A 367 20.85 -25.88 12.04
N VAL A 368 21.65 -24.81 12.11
CA VAL A 368 22.95 -24.83 12.82
C VAL A 368 22.75 -25.19 14.29
N ASN A 369 21.71 -24.63 14.94
CA ASN A 369 21.37 -24.97 16.32
C ASN A 369 20.84 -26.41 16.47
N LEU A 370 20.10 -26.95 15.50
CA LEU A 370 19.69 -28.35 15.49
C LEU A 370 20.88 -29.31 15.32
N CYS A 371 21.85 -28.97 14.47
CA CYS A 371 23.10 -29.73 14.36
C CYS A 371 23.90 -29.69 15.67
N ALA A 372 23.98 -28.51 16.31
CA ALA A 372 24.61 -28.37 17.62
C ALA A 372 23.90 -29.21 18.70
N LEU A 373 22.56 -29.28 18.66
CA LEU A 373 21.78 -30.16 19.53
C LEU A 373 22.09 -31.63 19.31
N ALA A 374 22.14 -32.09 18.06
CA ALA A 374 22.56 -33.45 17.77
C ALA A 374 23.96 -33.75 18.33
N ALA A 375 24.92 -32.83 18.14
CA ALA A 375 26.27 -32.96 18.68
C ALA A 375 26.30 -33.04 20.23
N VAL A 376 25.59 -32.14 20.91
CA VAL A 376 25.46 -32.16 22.38
C VAL A 376 24.88 -33.48 22.87
N LEU A 377 23.83 -33.98 22.22
CA LEU A 377 23.23 -35.27 22.58
C LEU A 377 24.19 -36.45 22.35
N THR A 378 24.98 -36.43 21.29
CA THR A 378 25.98 -37.48 21.02
C THR A 378 27.16 -37.48 21.99
N LEU A 379 27.51 -36.33 22.55
CA LEU A 379 28.60 -36.18 23.53
C LEU A 379 28.16 -36.55 24.97
N GLY A 380 26.87 -36.79 25.19
CA GLY A 380 26.34 -37.17 26.49
C GLY A 380 26.65 -36.12 27.58
N PRO A 381 27.18 -36.53 28.77
CA PRO A 381 27.49 -35.60 29.85
C PRO A 381 28.46 -34.48 29.47
N ALA A 382 29.47 -34.77 28.65
CA ALA A 382 30.43 -33.76 28.17
C ALA A 382 29.78 -32.71 27.24
N GLY A 383 28.65 -33.05 26.61
CA GLY A 383 27.87 -32.12 25.80
C GLY A 383 27.21 -31.02 26.63
N LEU A 384 26.96 -31.25 27.92
CA LEU A 384 26.24 -30.32 28.78
C LEU A 384 27.06 -29.05 29.11
N GLU A 385 28.39 -29.16 29.09
CA GLU A 385 29.30 -28.02 29.28
C GLU A 385 29.18 -26.98 28.15
N TRP A 386 28.73 -27.41 26.97
CA TRP A 386 28.59 -26.54 25.80
C TRP A 386 27.34 -25.65 25.83
N LEU A 387 26.34 -25.93 26.69
CA LEU A 387 25.08 -25.19 26.68
C LEU A 387 25.26 -23.69 26.97
N GLY A 388 26.17 -23.35 27.89
CA GLY A 388 26.53 -21.96 28.21
C GLY A 388 27.17 -21.24 27.02
N ILE A 389 28.11 -21.92 26.34
CA ILE A 389 28.80 -21.40 25.16
C ILE A 389 27.82 -21.21 24.00
N LEU A 390 26.92 -22.16 23.75
CA LEU A 390 25.90 -22.08 22.69
C LEU A 390 24.90 -20.96 22.94
N THR A 391 24.52 -20.73 24.20
CA THR A 391 23.70 -19.58 24.62
C THR A 391 24.41 -18.27 24.30
N ALA A 392 25.67 -18.12 24.74
CA ALA A 392 26.46 -16.91 24.55
C ALA A 392 26.77 -16.63 23.07
N ALA A 393 27.08 -17.67 22.28
CA ALA A 393 27.38 -17.56 20.85
C ALA A 393 26.16 -17.07 20.07
N ASN A 394 24.97 -17.61 20.35
CA ASN A 394 23.73 -17.14 19.73
C ASN A 394 23.37 -15.71 20.17
N LEU A 395 23.54 -15.37 21.45
CA LEU A 395 23.32 -14.00 21.94
C LEU A 395 24.27 -13.01 21.24
N LEU A 396 25.55 -13.36 21.14
CA LEU A 396 26.56 -12.56 20.44
C LEU A 396 26.19 -12.37 18.97
N ALA A 397 25.81 -13.43 18.26
CA ALA A 397 25.39 -13.35 16.87
C ALA A 397 24.14 -12.47 16.69
N ALA A 398 23.16 -12.60 17.59
CA ALA A 398 21.95 -11.78 17.59
C ALA A 398 22.28 -10.29 17.74
N VAL A 399 23.23 -9.94 18.62
CA VAL A 399 23.64 -8.56 18.87
C VAL A 399 24.52 -8.00 17.75
N LEU A 400 25.54 -8.74 17.31
CA LEU A 400 26.55 -8.26 16.35
C LEU A 400 25.95 -7.93 14.98
N VAL A 401 25.03 -8.77 14.47
CA VAL A 401 24.44 -8.56 13.14
C VAL A 401 23.62 -7.27 13.03
N ARG A 402 23.32 -6.63 14.18
CA ARG A 402 22.60 -5.36 14.27
C ARG A 402 23.50 -4.15 14.54
N GLN A 403 24.80 -4.34 14.72
CA GLN A 403 25.75 -3.25 14.97
C GLN A 403 26.14 -2.51 13.70
N ASP A 404 26.28 -1.19 13.79
CA ASP A 404 26.55 -0.30 12.66
C ASP A 404 27.83 -0.70 11.89
N ALA A 405 28.90 -1.04 12.61
CA ALA A 405 30.17 -1.48 12.03
C ALA A 405 30.02 -2.81 11.26
N VAL A 406 29.28 -3.77 11.80
CA VAL A 406 29.05 -5.08 11.17
C VAL A 406 28.16 -4.93 9.95
N ILE A 407 27.11 -4.11 10.03
CA ILE A 407 26.25 -3.79 8.88
C ILE A 407 27.09 -3.15 7.78
N ASN A 408 27.92 -2.15 8.11
CA ASN A 408 28.78 -1.48 7.15
C ASN A 408 29.79 -2.45 6.51
N LEU A 409 30.41 -3.33 7.30
CA LEU A 409 31.32 -4.36 6.78
C LEU A 409 30.61 -5.29 5.80
N LEU A 410 29.44 -5.80 6.17
CA LEU A 410 28.63 -6.68 5.31
C LEU A 410 28.22 -5.97 4.03
N TYR A 411 27.73 -4.74 4.10
CA TYR A 411 27.44 -3.97 2.89
C TYR A 411 28.69 -3.71 2.03
N THR A 412 29.84 -3.47 2.65
CA THR A 412 31.10 -3.26 1.92
C THR A 412 31.51 -4.53 1.17
N VAL A 413 31.42 -5.70 1.82
CA VAL A 413 31.76 -6.99 1.19
C VAL A 413 30.75 -7.37 0.11
N PHE A 414 29.46 -7.26 0.37
CA PHE A 414 28.43 -7.69 -0.60
C PHE A 414 28.22 -6.70 -1.74
N CYS A 415 28.45 -5.39 -1.52
CA CYS A 415 28.30 -4.35 -2.55
C CYS A 415 29.60 -4.00 -3.30
N SER A 416 30.72 -4.68 -3.00
CA SER A 416 31.99 -4.57 -3.75
C SER A 416 32.05 -5.50 -4.96
N LEU A 417 31.05 -6.38 -5.14
CA LEU A 417 30.98 -7.27 -6.30
C LEU A 417 30.98 -6.44 -7.60
N PRO A 418 31.92 -6.69 -8.53
CA PRO A 418 32.07 -5.85 -9.71
C PRO A 418 30.86 -5.96 -10.63
N ARG A 419 30.58 -4.89 -11.39
CA ARG A 419 29.45 -4.86 -12.33
C ARG A 419 29.56 -5.85 -13.48
N SER A 420 30.78 -6.34 -13.75
CA SER A 420 31.06 -7.41 -14.71
C SER A 420 30.61 -8.79 -14.23
N ALA A 421 30.35 -8.97 -12.93
CA ALA A 421 29.87 -10.24 -12.40
C ALA A 421 28.46 -10.57 -12.96
N PRO A 422 28.12 -11.86 -13.07
CA PRO A 422 26.79 -12.28 -13.52
C PRO A 422 25.65 -11.63 -12.71
N LEU A 423 24.58 -11.20 -13.41
CA LEU A 423 23.45 -10.50 -12.79
C LEU A 423 22.80 -11.30 -11.65
N TRP A 424 22.79 -12.63 -11.73
CA TRP A 424 22.24 -13.47 -10.67
C TRP A 424 23.03 -13.33 -9.35
N MET A 425 24.37 -13.19 -9.41
CA MET A 425 25.22 -12.97 -8.23
C MET A 425 24.92 -11.60 -7.62
N ARG A 426 24.98 -10.56 -8.46
CA ARG A 426 24.69 -9.16 -8.07
C ARG A 426 23.30 -9.03 -7.46
N SER A 427 22.32 -9.72 -8.04
CA SER A 427 20.94 -9.75 -7.53
C SER A 427 20.79 -10.48 -6.19
N ARG A 428 21.64 -11.46 -5.89
CA ARG A 428 21.65 -12.13 -4.59
C ARG A 428 22.35 -11.27 -3.54
N CYS A 429 23.50 -10.68 -3.87
CA CYS A 429 24.22 -9.76 -2.99
C CYS A 429 23.38 -8.52 -2.62
N ALA A 430 22.56 -8.02 -3.55
CA ALA A 430 21.65 -6.91 -3.29
C ALA A 430 20.59 -7.21 -2.20
N LYS A 431 20.35 -8.47 -1.82
CA LYS A 431 19.42 -8.84 -0.74
C LYS A 431 20.04 -8.76 0.67
N ILE A 432 21.24 -8.18 0.80
CA ILE A 432 21.97 -8.02 2.07
C ILE A 432 21.18 -7.28 3.16
N TYR A 433 20.17 -6.48 2.82
CA TYR A 433 19.33 -5.80 3.82
C TYR A 433 18.41 -6.74 4.62
N HIS A 434 18.33 -8.04 4.27
CA HIS A 434 17.49 -9.03 4.97
C HIS A 434 18.15 -9.71 6.19
N LEU A 435 19.20 -9.13 6.75
CA LEU A 435 19.95 -9.67 7.90
C LEU A 435 19.12 -9.87 9.18
N GLY A 436 17.93 -9.29 9.28
CA GLY A 436 17.03 -9.47 10.43
C GLY A 436 16.64 -10.92 10.73
N GLY A 437 16.72 -11.81 9.73
CA GLY A 437 16.50 -13.25 9.90
C GLY A 437 17.53 -13.90 10.82
N VAL A 438 18.80 -13.49 10.72
CA VAL A 438 19.89 -13.97 11.59
C VAL A 438 19.67 -13.50 13.02
N HIS A 439 19.36 -12.20 13.21
CA HIS A 439 19.09 -11.63 14.54
C HIS A 439 17.98 -12.41 15.25
N SER A 440 16.85 -12.62 14.57
CA SER A 440 15.69 -13.29 15.16
C SER A 440 15.95 -14.79 15.40
N GLY A 441 16.59 -15.47 14.45
CA GLY A 441 16.93 -16.89 14.59
C GLY A 441 17.91 -17.13 15.75
N ALA A 442 18.93 -16.27 15.87
CA ALA A 442 19.90 -16.35 16.93
C ALA A 442 19.30 -15.95 18.30
N GLY A 443 18.39 -14.97 18.35
CA GLY A 443 17.67 -14.63 19.59
C GLY A 443 16.78 -15.77 20.10
N VAL A 444 16.08 -16.46 19.20
CA VAL A 444 15.29 -17.67 19.55
C VAL A 444 16.23 -18.80 19.98
N GLY A 445 17.32 -19.04 19.25
CA GLY A 445 18.34 -20.04 19.59
C GLY A 445 18.95 -19.80 20.97
N ALA A 446 19.38 -18.57 21.26
CA ALA A 446 19.92 -18.17 22.56
C ALA A 446 18.93 -18.46 23.70
N THR A 447 17.65 -18.16 23.48
CA THR A 447 16.60 -18.39 24.48
C THR A 447 16.36 -19.89 24.71
N ALA A 448 16.33 -20.69 23.64
CA ALA A 448 16.16 -22.14 23.74
C ALA A 448 17.32 -22.79 24.51
N TRP A 449 18.57 -22.42 24.19
CA TRP A 449 19.74 -22.91 24.90
C TRP A 449 19.79 -22.45 26.35
N LEU A 450 19.39 -21.21 26.62
CA LEU A 450 19.27 -20.69 27.97
C LEU A 450 18.26 -21.51 28.79
N VAL A 451 17.09 -21.82 28.23
CA VAL A 451 16.08 -22.65 28.90
C VAL A 451 16.62 -24.04 29.17
N ALA A 452 17.25 -24.69 28.18
CA ALA A 452 17.85 -26.02 28.36
C ALA A 452 18.91 -26.02 29.47
N SER A 453 19.82 -25.05 29.46
CA SER A 453 20.83 -24.85 30.49
C SER A 453 20.20 -24.59 31.86
N THR A 454 19.13 -23.79 31.94
CA THR A 454 18.44 -23.46 33.19
C THR A 454 17.73 -24.67 33.79
N VAL A 455 17.06 -25.48 32.94
CA VAL A 455 16.42 -26.72 33.37
C VAL A 455 17.46 -27.70 33.93
N GLN A 456 18.60 -27.84 33.25
CA GLN A 456 19.68 -28.69 33.72
C GLN A 456 20.24 -28.17 35.07
N SER A 457 20.57 -26.88 35.18
CA SER A 457 21.06 -26.30 36.44
C SER A 457 20.06 -26.47 37.58
N THR A 458 18.76 -26.31 37.29
CA THR A 458 17.69 -26.54 38.28
C THR A 458 17.65 -27.99 38.73
N ALA A 459 17.78 -28.95 37.81
CA ALA A 459 17.81 -30.37 38.15
C ALA A 459 19.03 -30.72 39.01
N SER A 460 20.22 -30.20 38.68
CA SER A 460 21.43 -30.38 39.47
C SER A 460 21.29 -29.80 40.88
N TYR A 461 20.75 -28.58 41.00
CA TYR A 461 20.48 -27.94 42.30
C TYR A 461 19.53 -28.77 43.17
N VAL A 462 18.42 -29.27 42.60
CA VAL A 462 17.46 -30.10 43.34
C VAL A 462 18.06 -31.45 43.75
N ARG A 463 18.90 -32.06 42.91
CA ARG A 463 19.60 -33.30 43.27
C ARG A 463 20.56 -33.08 44.43
N ALA A 464 21.37 -32.02 44.39
CA ALA A 464 22.27 -31.63 45.48
C ALA A 464 21.50 -31.34 46.78
N ALA A 465 20.37 -30.63 46.70
CA ALA A 465 19.53 -30.33 47.87
C ALA A 465 18.87 -31.58 48.49
N ARG A 466 18.62 -32.63 47.69
CA ARG A 466 18.03 -33.91 48.15
C ARG A 466 19.04 -34.89 48.70
N ALA A 467 20.30 -34.82 48.27
CA ALA A 467 21.36 -35.72 48.72
C ALA A 467 21.70 -35.53 50.21
N GLY A 468 21.42 -34.35 50.80
CA GLY A 468 21.78 -34.04 52.18
C GLY A 468 23.31 -33.93 52.39
N PRO A 469 23.78 -33.44 53.54
CA PRO A 469 25.21 -33.45 53.85
C PRO A 469 25.62 -34.87 54.24
N GLU A 470 26.25 -35.65 53.36
CA GLU A 470 26.89 -36.91 53.77
C GLU A 470 28.23 -36.64 54.48
N PRO A 471 28.60 -37.40 55.53
CA PRO A 471 29.72 -37.03 56.40
C PRO A 471 31.13 -37.38 55.90
N ASP A 472 31.32 -38.17 54.83
CA ASP A 472 32.65 -38.77 54.55
C ASP A 472 33.04 -38.88 53.05
N GLU A 473 32.39 -38.16 52.13
CA GLU A 473 32.88 -38.06 50.74
C GLU A 473 33.77 -36.81 50.54
N PRO A 474 34.95 -36.95 49.91
CA PRO A 474 35.86 -35.83 49.70
C PRO A 474 35.28 -34.85 48.68
N GLU A 475 35.05 -33.59 49.08
CA GLU A 475 35.06 -32.33 48.30
C GLU A 475 34.54 -32.29 46.83
N GLU A 476 33.85 -33.30 46.30
CA GLU A 476 33.31 -33.36 44.93
C GLU A 476 31.95 -32.64 44.79
N ALA A 477 31.40 -32.13 45.89
CA ALA A 477 30.26 -31.22 45.88
C ALA A 477 30.60 -29.78 45.41
N ALA A 478 31.84 -29.54 44.96
CA ALA A 478 32.28 -28.31 44.30
C ALA A 478 31.80 -28.29 42.84
N GLY A 479 30.53 -27.91 42.62
CA GLY A 479 30.02 -27.71 41.25
C GLY A 479 28.49 -27.65 41.09
N ALA A 480 27.72 -27.84 42.16
CA ALA A 480 26.27 -27.64 42.09
C ALA A 480 25.95 -26.14 41.99
N PRO A 481 25.07 -25.72 41.06
CA PRO A 481 24.75 -24.30 40.88
C PRO A 481 24.04 -23.74 42.12
N SER A 482 24.39 -22.52 42.52
CA SER A 482 23.77 -21.84 43.65
C SER A 482 22.31 -21.46 43.38
N ALA A 483 21.54 -21.26 44.46
CA ALA A 483 20.15 -20.79 44.36
C ALA A 483 20.04 -19.45 43.60
N ALA A 484 21.04 -18.59 43.75
CA ALA A 484 21.15 -17.33 43.01
C ALA A 484 21.31 -17.55 41.50
N THR A 485 22.19 -18.47 41.08
CA THR A 485 22.37 -18.84 39.66
C THR A 485 21.08 -19.35 39.05
N VAL A 486 20.34 -20.21 39.76
CA VAL A 486 19.05 -20.76 39.30
C VAL A 486 18.00 -19.65 39.18
N ALA A 487 17.85 -18.79 40.20
CA ALA A 487 16.88 -17.71 40.21
C ALA A 487 17.12 -16.69 39.08
N VAL A 488 18.36 -16.24 38.90
CA VAL A 488 18.75 -15.31 37.83
C VAL A 488 18.53 -15.93 36.44
N SER A 489 18.81 -17.23 36.29
CA SER A 489 18.62 -17.95 35.02
C SER A 489 17.15 -18.04 34.62
N TRP A 490 16.24 -18.30 35.56
CA TRP A 490 14.80 -18.28 35.28
C TRP A 490 14.27 -16.88 34.98
N LEU A 491 14.75 -15.86 35.70
CA LEU A 491 14.41 -14.47 35.39
C LEU A 491 14.82 -14.10 33.95
N LEU A 492 16.03 -14.48 33.54
CA LEU A 492 16.50 -14.31 32.15
C LEU A 492 15.61 -15.05 31.15
N CYS A 493 15.19 -16.29 31.44
CA CYS A 493 14.27 -17.04 30.58
C CYS A 493 12.96 -16.28 30.37
N VAL A 494 12.38 -15.72 31.44
CA VAL A 494 11.14 -14.94 31.39
C VAL A 494 11.31 -13.68 30.55
N LEU A 495 12.40 -12.93 30.76
CA LEU A 495 12.68 -11.70 29.99
C LEU A 495 12.86 -12.00 28.49
N CYS A 496 13.62 -13.05 28.16
CA CYS A 496 13.84 -13.49 26.78
C CYS A 496 12.55 -13.98 26.13
N ALA A 497 11.73 -14.77 26.83
CA ALA A 497 10.44 -15.23 26.35
C ALA A 497 9.47 -14.06 26.10
N ALA A 498 9.45 -13.06 26.99
CA ALA A 498 8.64 -11.85 26.80
C ALA A 498 9.08 -11.03 25.58
N MET A 499 10.39 -10.92 25.33
CA MET A 499 10.92 -10.29 24.12
C MET A 499 10.50 -11.05 22.86
N ILE A 500 10.58 -12.38 22.85
CA ILE A 500 10.12 -13.22 21.72
C ILE A 500 8.60 -13.09 21.51
N GLY A 501 7.82 -13.15 22.59
CA GLY A 501 6.36 -13.05 22.53
C GLY A 501 5.91 -11.69 21.98
N SER A 502 6.51 -10.60 22.44
CA SER A 502 6.24 -9.25 21.92
C SER A 502 6.72 -9.04 20.48
N ALA A 503 7.71 -9.81 20.02
CA ALA A 503 8.18 -9.80 18.63
C ALA A 503 7.22 -10.50 17.66
N TRP A 504 6.14 -11.13 18.13
CA TRP A 504 5.16 -11.79 17.28
C TRP A 504 4.59 -10.82 16.22
N PRO A 505 4.54 -11.19 14.92
CA PRO A 505 4.28 -10.23 13.84
C PRO A 505 2.98 -9.43 14.00
N SER A 506 1.90 -10.07 14.47
CA SER A 506 0.61 -9.41 14.67
C SER A 506 0.65 -8.39 15.82
N PHE A 507 1.34 -8.74 16.91
CA PHE A 507 1.49 -7.87 18.08
C PHE A 507 2.40 -6.69 17.77
N ARG A 508 3.61 -6.97 17.24
CA ARG A 508 4.60 -5.96 16.85
C ARG A 508 4.02 -4.93 15.88
N LYS A 509 3.20 -5.36 14.91
CA LYS A 509 2.55 -4.45 13.96
C LYS A 509 1.48 -3.56 14.59
N ARG A 510 0.66 -4.10 15.49
CA ARG A 510 -0.42 -3.35 16.14
C ARG A 510 0.12 -2.41 17.22
N HIS A 511 1.15 -2.82 17.94
CA HIS A 511 1.69 -2.10 19.11
C HIS A 511 3.19 -1.79 18.93
N HIS A 512 3.57 -1.27 17.76
CA HIS A 512 4.98 -1.04 17.38
C HIS A 512 5.76 -0.20 18.40
N ASN A 513 5.24 0.94 18.84
CA ASN A 513 5.89 1.80 19.85
C ASN A 513 6.07 1.08 21.20
N LEU A 514 5.10 0.26 21.62
CA LEU A 514 5.19 -0.50 22.86
C LEU A 514 6.25 -1.60 22.75
N PHE A 515 6.26 -2.32 21.62
CA PHE A 515 7.28 -3.32 21.32
C PHE A 515 8.69 -2.71 21.38
N GLU A 516 8.94 -1.57 20.73
CA GLU A 516 10.26 -0.93 20.75
C GLU A 516 10.72 -0.56 22.17
N ARG A 517 9.80 -0.04 23.00
CA ARG A 517 10.09 0.30 24.41
C ARG A 517 10.38 -0.93 25.24
N LEU A 518 9.54 -1.97 25.14
CA LEU A 518 9.71 -3.24 25.84
C LEU A 518 11.03 -3.90 25.44
N HIS A 519 11.29 -4.04 24.14
CA HIS A 519 12.49 -4.69 23.64
C HIS A 519 13.77 -3.97 24.11
N ARG A 520 13.79 -2.63 24.14
CA ARG A 520 14.92 -1.86 24.64
C ARG A 520 15.14 -2.06 26.14
N PHE A 521 14.09 -1.90 26.94
CA PHE A 521 14.17 -2.02 28.39
C PHE A 521 14.53 -3.44 28.84
N LEU A 522 13.82 -4.44 28.30
CA LEU A 522 14.07 -5.85 28.60
C LEU A 522 15.45 -6.28 28.08
N GLY A 523 15.89 -5.78 26.93
CA GLY A 523 17.21 -6.08 26.38
C GLY A 523 18.37 -5.62 27.27
N TRP A 524 18.33 -4.38 27.78
CA TRP A 524 19.33 -3.88 28.72
C TRP A 524 19.30 -4.63 30.06
N THR A 525 18.10 -4.91 30.56
CA THR A 525 17.92 -5.67 31.80
C THR A 525 18.47 -7.10 31.65
N ALA A 526 18.16 -7.77 30.55
CA ALA A 526 18.67 -9.09 30.24
C ALA A 526 20.20 -9.08 30.09
N LEU A 527 20.77 -8.08 29.41
CA LEU A 527 22.23 -7.97 29.27
C LEU A 527 22.95 -7.86 30.63
N ALA A 528 22.41 -7.04 31.54
CA ALA A 528 22.95 -6.92 32.91
C ALA A 528 22.83 -8.24 33.68
N LEU A 529 21.69 -8.93 33.58
CA LEU A 529 21.48 -10.22 34.25
C LEU A 529 22.33 -11.34 33.62
N PHE A 530 22.65 -11.29 32.33
CA PHE A 530 23.60 -12.21 31.70
C PHE A 530 25.01 -12.06 32.29
N TRP A 531 25.42 -10.85 32.66
CA TRP A 531 26.70 -10.62 33.37
C TRP A 531 26.66 -11.26 34.75
N VAL A 532 25.60 -10.98 35.52
CA VAL A 532 25.40 -11.57 36.85
C VAL A 532 25.42 -13.10 36.77
N ARG A 533 24.64 -13.68 35.86
CA ARG A 533 24.60 -15.14 35.63
C ARG A 533 25.97 -15.71 35.26
N THR A 534 26.72 -15.04 34.39
CA THR A 534 28.05 -15.52 33.96
C THR A 534 29.02 -15.53 35.13
N VAL A 535 29.03 -14.49 35.95
CA VAL A 535 29.89 -14.42 37.14
C VAL A 535 29.50 -15.48 38.17
N LEU A 536 28.21 -15.60 38.48
CA LEU A 536 27.72 -16.61 39.43
C LEU A 536 28.02 -18.03 38.94
N SER A 537 27.77 -18.33 37.67
CA SER A 537 28.04 -19.65 37.10
C SER A 537 29.52 -20.04 37.11
N VAL A 538 30.43 -19.07 36.95
CA VAL A 538 31.88 -19.34 37.09
C VAL A 538 32.26 -19.46 38.55
N SER A 539 31.71 -18.62 39.42
CA SER A 539 31.93 -18.70 40.87
C SER A 539 31.49 -20.04 41.47
N ASP A 540 30.35 -20.59 41.00
CA ASP A 540 29.82 -21.88 41.45
C ASP A 540 30.69 -23.07 40.96
N ALA A 541 31.45 -22.89 39.88
CA ALA A 541 32.29 -23.93 39.29
C ALA A 541 33.74 -23.91 39.80
N VAL A 542 34.14 -22.86 40.53
CA VAL A 542 35.49 -22.72 41.07
C VAL A 542 35.53 -23.26 42.51
N PRO A 543 36.54 -24.07 42.89
CA PRO A 543 36.67 -24.58 44.26
C PRO A 543 36.71 -23.46 45.31
N ALA A 544 36.22 -23.76 46.51
CA ALA A 544 36.18 -22.79 47.61
C ALA A 544 37.57 -22.24 47.94
N GLY A 545 37.73 -20.91 47.93
CA GLY A 545 38.99 -20.22 48.21
C GLY A 545 39.91 -19.98 46.99
N ALA A 546 39.58 -20.52 45.82
CA ALA A 546 40.29 -20.21 44.58
C ALA A 546 39.84 -18.86 43.98
N ASP A 547 40.75 -18.18 43.27
CA ASP A 547 40.47 -16.89 42.66
C ASP A 547 39.54 -17.02 41.44
N VAL A 548 38.40 -16.33 41.49
CA VAL A 548 37.37 -16.30 40.44
C VAL A 548 37.86 -15.51 39.21
N GLY A 549 38.80 -14.57 39.38
CA GLY A 549 39.30 -13.71 38.31
C GLY A 549 39.93 -14.48 37.13
N PRO A 550 40.95 -15.34 37.36
CA PRO A 550 41.53 -16.18 36.32
C PRO A 550 40.54 -17.14 35.66
N ALA A 551 39.57 -17.66 36.42
CA ALA A 551 38.53 -18.54 35.88
C ALA A 551 37.59 -17.78 34.92
N LEU A 552 37.20 -16.55 35.27
CA LEU A 552 36.43 -15.67 34.39
C LEU A 552 37.20 -15.33 33.11
N ALA A 553 38.49 -15.02 33.23
CA ALA A 553 39.33 -14.70 32.08
C ALA A 553 39.51 -15.88 31.10
N ARG A 554 39.41 -17.12 31.59
CA ARG A 554 39.45 -18.34 30.74
C ARG A 554 38.09 -18.71 30.17
N SER A 555 36.99 -18.13 30.66
CA SER A 555 35.62 -18.46 30.28
C SER A 555 35.26 -17.86 28.91
N PRO A 556 34.94 -18.68 27.88
CA PRO A 556 34.51 -18.16 26.59
C PRO A 556 33.20 -17.33 26.66
N PRO A 557 32.15 -17.73 27.41
CA PRO A 557 30.95 -16.92 27.57
C PRO A 557 31.21 -15.51 28.11
N PHE A 558 32.18 -15.34 29.00
CA PHE A 558 32.57 -14.03 29.54
C PHE A 558 33.04 -13.08 28.43
N TRP A 559 33.95 -13.55 27.57
CA TRP A 559 34.45 -12.74 26.45
C TRP A 559 33.40 -12.51 25.36
N MET A 560 32.56 -13.50 25.06
CA MET A 560 31.44 -13.31 24.13
C MET A 560 30.47 -12.25 24.64
N LEU A 561 30.15 -12.28 25.94
CA LEU A 561 29.29 -11.27 26.57
C LEU A 561 29.96 -9.89 26.61
N ALA A 562 31.27 -9.82 26.84
CA ALA A 562 32.05 -8.59 26.74
C ALA A 562 31.94 -7.98 25.33
N VAL A 563 32.17 -8.76 24.28
CA VAL A 563 32.05 -8.31 22.89
C VAL A 563 30.60 -7.90 22.58
N ALA A 564 29.60 -8.64 23.04
CA ALA A 564 28.19 -8.26 22.85
C ALA A 564 27.88 -6.92 23.54
N THR A 565 28.35 -6.74 24.77
CA THR A 565 28.14 -5.52 25.57
C THR A 565 28.84 -4.32 24.94
N VAL A 566 30.11 -4.46 24.56
CA VAL A 566 30.86 -3.44 23.82
C VAL A 566 30.18 -3.14 22.49
N GLY A 567 29.64 -4.14 21.81
CA GLY A 567 28.83 -3.98 20.61
C GLY A 567 27.66 -3.01 20.84
N VAL A 568 26.79 -3.29 21.82
CA VAL A 568 25.64 -2.43 22.13
C VAL A 568 26.08 -1.03 22.59
N ALA A 569 27.10 -0.97 23.46
CA ALA A 569 27.63 0.27 24.01
C ALA A 569 28.34 1.12 22.95
N SER A 570 28.92 0.52 21.91
CA SER A 570 29.73 1.20 20.90
C SER A 570 29.00 2.39 20.28
N SER A 571 27.73 2.20 19.95
CA SER A 571 26.91 3.27 19.38
C SER A 571 26.82 4.51 20.27
N TRP A 572 26.86 4.34 21.61
CA TRP A 572 26.81 5.42 22.59
C TRP A 572 28.15 6.15 22.78
N PHE A 573 29.29 5.51 22.49
CA PHE A 573 30.59 6.19 22.52
C PHE A 573 30.69 7.29 21.46
N TRP A 574 29.89 7.21 20.40
CA TRP A 574 29.77 8.25 19.37
C TRP A 574 28.50 9.09 19.51
N LEU A 575 27.88 9.13 20.70
CA LEU A 575 26.77 10.04 20.98
C LEU A 575 27.29 11.48 21.05
N ARG A 576 26.75 12.35 20.20
CA ARG A 576 27.12 13.78 20.18
C ARG A 576 25.93 14.65 19.89
N ARG A 577 25.92 15.84 20.48
CA ARG A 577 24.97 16.90 20.17
C ARG A 577 25.57 17.81 19.13
N VAL A 578 25.05 17.76 17.91
CA VAL A 578 25.58 18.48 16.74
C VAL A 578 24.69 19.66 16.41
N ARG A 579 25.31 20.71 15.86
CA ARG A 579 24.58 21.85 15.29
C ARG A 579 23.88 21.40 14.02
N VAL A 580 22.70 21.96 13.80
CA VAL A 580 21.87 21.70 12.63
C VAL A 580 21.46 23.04 12.05
N ASP A 581 21.75 23.20 10.77
CA ASP A 581 21.17 24.28 9.98
C ASP A 581 19.91 23.75 9.31
N ALA A 582 18.75 24.22 9.75
CA ALA A 582 17.46 23.72 9.33
C ALA A 582 16.80 24.69 8.34
N VAL A 583 16.52 24.19 7.14
CA VAL A 583 15.91 24.96 6.05
C VAL A 583 14.48 24.44 5.82
N PRO A 584 13.45 25.21 6.20
CA PRO A 584 12.06 24.84 5.89
C PRO A 584 11.86 24.73 4.38
N LEU A 585 11.31 23.61 3.92
CA LEU A 585 10.97 23.42 2.50
C LEU A 585 9.48 23.68 2.25
N SER A 586 8.63 23.32 3.20
CA SER A 586 7.17 23.50 3.19
C SER A 586 6.60 23.27 4.60
N ASP A 587 5.28 23.41 4.76
CA ASP A 587 4.56 23.00 5.98
C ASP A 587 4.60 21.47 6.24
N HIS A 588 5.11 20.70 5.28
CA HIS A 588 5.19 19.24 5.34
C HIS A 588 6.63 18.72 5.46
N ALA A 589 7.65 19.50 5.09
CA ALA A 589 9.02 19.02 5.04
C ALA A 589 10.05 20.09 5.44
N VAL A 590 11.10 19.64 6.13
CA VAL A 590 12.27 20.45 6.50
C VAL A 590 13.54 19.71 6.09
N GLN A 591 14.52 20.45 5.59
CA GLN A 591 15.85 19.92 5.32
C GLN A 591 16.77 20.26 6.50
N LEU A 592 17.48 19.26 7.02
CA LEU A 592 18.46 19.43 8.09
C LEU A 592 19.87 19.26 7.52
N ASN A 593 20.71 20.27 7.65
CA ASN A 593 22.10 20.28 7.19
C ASN A 593 23.07 20.10 8.37
N PHE A 594 24.11 19.29 8.15
CA PHE A 594 25.15 18.94 9.11
C PHE A 594 26.52 19.10 8.48
N ASP A 595 27.48 19.67 9.20
CA ASP A 595 28.82 20.03 8.68
C ASP A 595 29.98 19.32 9.40
N TYR A 596 29.69 18.30 10.21
CA TYR A 596 30.70 17.65 11.05
C TYR A 596 31.31 16.38 10.42
N THR A 597 30.72 15.84 9.35
CA THR A 597 31.24 14.66 8.63
C THR A 597 30.61 14.54 7.25
N VAL A 598 31.27 13.83 6.33
CA VAL A 598 30.74 13.50 5.01
C VAL A 598 30.52 11.98 4.93
N PRO A 599 29.28 11.50 5.02
CA PRO A 599 28.97 10.08 4.94
C PRO A 599 29.05 9.57 3.50
N VAL A 600 29.22 8.27 3.34
CA VAL A 600 29.19 7.66 2.00
C VAL A 600 27.75 7.59 1.48
N ASN A 601 27.57 7.72 0.17
CA ASN A 601 26.24 7.63 -0.44
C ASN A 601 25.56 6.29 -0.14
N GLY A 602 24.23 6.35 0.03
CA GLY A 602 23.40 5.21 0.42
C GLY A 602 23.48 4.86 1.91
N THR A 603 23.87 5.78 2.78
CA THR A 603 23.87 5.58 4.24
C THR A 603 22.78 6.40 4.95
N PHE A 604 22.45 6.03 6.18
CA PHE A 604 21.51 6.74 7.06
C PHE A 604 22.16 7.07 8.40
N THR A 605 21.63 8.08 9.09
CA THR A 605 22.03 8.50 10.44
C THR A 605 20.84 8.37 11.40
N ARG A 606 21.11 8.24 12.71
CA ARG A 606 20.07 8.17 13.74
C ARG A 606 20.04 9.46 14.55
N LEU A 607 18.87 10.07 14.62
CA LEU A 607 18.61 11.35 15.27
C LEU A 607 17.73 11.16 16.52
N ALA A 608 17.92 11.98 17.53
CA ALA A 608 17.05 12.06 18.69
C ALA A 608 17.01 13.48 19.27
N THR A 609 15.85 13.88 19.82
CA THR A 609 15.80 15.03 20.73
C THR A 609 16.06 14.56 22.17
N ARG A 610 15.53 13.38 22.53
CA ARG A 610 15.67 12.74 23.83
C ARG A 610 16.37 11.37 23.68
N PRO A 611 17.72 11.31 23.73
CA PRO A 611 18.49 10.11 23.35
C PRO A 611 18.22 8.86 24.20
N LEU A 612 17.69 9.01 25.41
CA LEU A 612 17.31 7.86 26.25
C LEU A 612 15.94 7.26 25.86
N LEU A 613 15.10 8.01 25.16
CA LEU A 613 13.69 7.64 24.92
C LEU A 613 13.41 7.28 23.47
N GLU A 614 13.94 8.03 22.50
CA GLU A 614 13.58 7.92 21.09
C GLU A 614 14.80 7.95 20.18
N TRP A 615 14.70 7.31 19.01
CA TRP A 615 15.71 7.31 17.96
C TRP A 615 15.03 7.15 16.60
N HIS A 616 15.37 8.01 15.64
CA HIS A 616 14.77 8.03 14.31
C HIS A 616 15.85 7.96 13.24
N SER A 617 15.70 7.06 12.27
CA SER A 617 16.69 6.86 11.19
C SER A 617 16.31 7.65 9.94
N PHE A 618 17.25 8.45 9.43
CA PHE A 618 17.07 9.24 8.20
C PHE A 618 18.24 9.03 7.25
N ALA A 619 17.92 8.83 5.98
CA ALA A 619 18.93 8.71 4.94
C ALA A 619 19.71 10.02 4.76
N THR A 620 21.01 9.89 4.52
CA THR A 620 21.91 11.02 4.32
C THR A 620 22.03 11.36 2.84
N ILE A 621 22.18 12.65 2.57
CA ILE A 621 22.44 13.24 1.26
C ILE A 621 23.83 13.87 1.37
N PRO A 622 24.90 13.16 0.93
CA PRO A 622 26.27 13.66 1.09
C PRO A 622 26.51 14.94 0.29
N VAL A 623 27.20 15.91 0.89
CA VAL A 623 27.64 17.16 0.25
C VAL A 623 29.16 17.28 0.44
N PRO A 624 29.97 16.59 -0.39
CA PRO A 624 31.41 16.46 -0.17
C PRO A 624 32.21 17.73 -0.50
N ARG A 625 31.62 18.66 -1.27
CA ARG A 625 32.24 19.93 -1.64
C ARG A 625 31.27 21.08 -1.33
N PRO A 626 31.77 22.26 -0.95
CA PRO A 626 30.92 23.44 -0.82
C PRO A 626 30.27 23.73 -2.17
N SER A 627 28.97 24.00 -2.16
CA SER A 627 28.25 24.37 -3.40
C SER A 627 28.50 25.84 -3.70
N PRO A 628 28.86 26.23 -4.94
CA PRO A 628 28.96 27.66 -5.27
C PRO A 628 27.60 28.38 -5.20
N ALA A 629 26.48 27.65 -5.24
CA ALA A 629 25.12 28.19 -5.15
C ALA A 629 24.58 28.27 -3.70
N SER A 630 25.27 27.70 -2.72
CA SER A 630 24.86 27.68 -1.32
C SER A 630 26.12 27.63 -0.48
N ALA A 631 26.39 28.65 0.35
CA ALA A 631 27.57 28.80 1.21
C ALA A 631 27.79 27.69 2.27
N ALA A 632 27.18 26.51 2.08
CA ALA A 632 27.25 25.34 2.93
C ALA A 632 28.63 24.70 2.91
N ARG A 633 29.14 24.42 4.12
CA ARG A 633 30.37 23.67 4.38
C ARG A 633 30.22 22.20 3.95
N PRO A 634 31.33 21.48 3.70
CA PRO A 634 31.28 20.04 3.46
C PRO A 634 30.55 19.31 4.58
N GLY A 635 29.69 18.36 4.23
CA GLY A 635 28.88 17.67 5.21
C GLY A 635 27.84 16.73 4.59
N TYR A 636 26.65 16.72 5.18
CA TYR A 636 25.48 16.08 4.59
C TYR A 636 24.20 16.78 4.98
N SER A 637 23.15 16.56 4.18
CA SER A 637 21.79 16.95 4.52
C SER A 637 20.89 15.73 4.63
N LEU A 638 19.70 15.93 5.16
CA LEU A 638 18.61 14.96 5.14
C LEU A 638 17.26 15.68 5.11
N VAL A 639 16.23 15.00 4.63
CA VAL A 639 14.87 15.55 4.57
C VAL A 639 14.00 14.85 5.61
N VAL A 640 13.40 15.63 6.50
CA VAL A 640 12.40 15.18 7.46
C VAL A 640 11.03 15.59 6.94
N SER A 641 10.13 14.63 6.77
CA SER A 641 8.75 14.87 6.34
C SER A 641 7.77 14.54 7.46
N ASN A 642 6.68 15.30 7.52
CA ASN A 642 5.63 15.16 8.52
C ASN A 642 4.88 13.81 8.35
N ALA A 643 5.23 12.84 9.19
CA ALA A 643 4.70 11.48 9.16
C ALA A 643 4.37 10.90 10.55
N GLY A 644 4.63 11.64 11.63
CA GLY A 644 4.42 11.23 13.01
C GLY A 644 4.69 12.37 13.99
N ASP A 645 4.50 12.14 15.28
CA ASP A 645 4.57 13.19 16.31
C ASP A 645 5.93 13.89 16.33
N TRP A 646 7.00 13.11 16.36
CA TRP A 646 8.36 13.63 16.36
C TRP A 646 8.73 14.40 15.09
N THR A 647 8.39 13.86 13.91
CA THR A 647 8.74 14.50 12.63
C THR A 647 7.91 15.76 12.39
N ARG A 648 6.65 15.77 12.84
CA ARG A 648 5.78 16.94 12.83
C ARG A 648 6.32 18.06 13.70
N ASP A 649 6.79 17.74 14.90
CA ASP A 649 7.45 18.72 15.77
C ASP A 649 8.73 19.25 15.13
N CYS A 650 9.56 18.38 14.56
CA CYS A 650 10.78 18.78 13.86
C CYS A 650 10.50 19.71 12.64
N VAL A 651 9.38 19.54 11.94
CA VAL A 651 8.98 20.43 10.83
C VAL A 651 8.46 21.77 11.34
N ARG A 652 7.63 21.77 12.39
CA ARG A 652 7.02 22.99 12.96
C ARG A 652 8.02 23.83 13.75
N ASN A 653 8.90 23.17 14.48
CA ASN A 653 9.91 23.74 15.37
C ASN A 653 11.30 23.19 14.99
N PRO A 654 11.91 23.66 13.88
CA PRO A 654 13.17 23.11 13.41
C PRO A 654 14.29 23.24 14.46
N PRO A 655 14.96 22.13 14.82
CA PRO A 655 15.97 22.15 15.87
C PRO A 655 17.27 22.79 15.38
N THR A 656 17.90 23.62 16.22
CA THR A 656 19.25 24.16 15.98
C THR A 656 20.37 23.22 16.44
N ARG A 657 20.02 22.26 17.31
CA ARG A 657 20.92 21.19 17.77
C ARG A 657 20.14 19.90 17.97
N ILE A 658 20.72 18.78 17.55
CA ILE A 658 20.11 17.45 17.68
C ILE A 658 21.14 16.42 18.13
N TRP A 659 20.70 15.35 18.79
CA TRP A 659 21.57 14.25 19.13
C TRP A 659 21.72 13.30 17.94
N VAL A 660 22.96 12.93 17.65
CA VAL A 660 23.30 11.90 16.67
C VAL A 660 24.06 10.79 17.38
N ARG A 661 23.77 9.54 17.03
CA ARG A 661 24.43 8.35 17.60
C ARG A 661 24.96 7.42 16.52
N GLY A 662 26.10 6.82 16.82
CA GLY A 662 26.72 5.80 15.99
C GLY A 662 27.37 6.35 14.72
N LEU A 663 27.77 5.41 13.87
CA LEU A 663 28.36 5.70 12.57
C LEU A 663 27.24 5.79 11.51
N PRO A 664 27.39 6.65 10.48
CA PRO A 664 26.55 6.56 9.30
C PRO A 664 26.52 5.12 8.77
N THR A 665 25.34 4.54 8.67
CA THR A 665 25.16 3.11 8.43
C THR A 665 24.60 2.87 7.02
N CYS A 666 25.13 1.90 6.29
CA CYS A 666 24.69 1.56 4.94
C CYS A 666 23.21 1.14 4.94
N GLY A 667 22.45 1.70 4.01
CA GLY A 667 21.05 1.41 3.76
C GLY A 667 20.83 0.79 2.39
N VAL A 668 19.56 0.58 2.03
CA VAL A 668 19.18 -0.11 0.80
C VAL A 668 19.74 0.53 -0.48
N MET A 669 19.88 1.85 -0.53
CA MET A 669 20.42 2.52 -1.72
C MET A 669 21.88 2.20 -2.00
N ARG A 670 22.62 1.66 -1.03
CA ARG A 670 23.99 1.20 -1.27
C ARG A 670 24.07 0.09 -2.33
N ILE A 671 23.01 -0.69 -2.51
CA ILE A 671 22.98 -1.79 -3.50
C ILE A 671 22.99 -1.28 -4.95
N ALA A 672 22.72 0.02 -5.18
CA ALA A 672 22.77 0.61 -6.52
C ALA A 672 24.15 0.47 -7.18
N THR A 673 25.22 0.37 -6.38
CA THR A 673 26.59 0.18 -6.89
C THR A 673 26.76 -1.12 -7.65
N LEU A 674 25.94 -2.14 -7.34
CA LEU A 674 25.96 -3.47 -7.94
C LEU A 674 25.36 -3.52 -9.34
N PHE A 675 24.73 -2.46 -9.84
CA PHE A 675 23.97 -2.51 -11.09
C PHE A 675 24.49 -1.49 -12.11
N ASN A 676 24.44 -1.86 -13.38
CA ASN A 676 24.80 -1.00 -14.50
C ASN A 676 23.72 0.05 -14.78
N ARG A 677 22.44 -0.30 -14.64
CA ARG A 677 21.29 0.58 -14.85
C ARG A 677 20.18 0.22 -13.89
N ILE A 678 19.58 1.20 -13.25
CA ILE A 678 18.47 0.97 -12.31
C ILE A 678 17.28 1.89 -12.57
N VAL A 679 16.10 1.43 -12.15
CA VAL A 679 14.94 2.30 -11.95
C VAL A 679 14.73 2.46 -10.45
N VAL A 680 14.53 3.69 -9.99
CA VAL A 680 14.13 3.97 -8.62
C VAL A 680 12.67 4.39 -8.58
N VAL A 681 11.92 3.88 -7.60
CA VAL A 681 10.51 4.18 -7.39
C VAL A 681 10.31 4.73 -5.99
N ALA A 682 9.67 5.88 -5.86
CA ALA A 682 9.33 6.47 -4.56
C ALA A 682 7.85 6.83 -4.45
N THR A 683 7.32 6.78 -3.23
CA THR A 683 6.01 7.36 -2.90
C THR A 683 6.12 8.35 -1.75
N GLY A 684 5.53 9.55 -1.89
CA GLY A 684 5.53 10.57 -0.84
C GLY A 684 6.95 10.87 -0.33
N SER A 685 7.13 10.83 1.00
CA SER A 685 8.41 11.04 1.69
C SER A 685 9.48 9.99 1.37
N GLY A 686 9.12 8.90 0.69
CA GLY A 686 10.08 7.91 0.18
C GLY A 686 11.11 8.49 -0.81
N ILE A 687 10.92 9.71 -1.30
CA ILE A 687 11.92 10.42 -2.09
C ILE A 687 13.18 10.76 -1.29
N GLY A 688 13.06 11.09 0.00
CA GLY A 688 14.16 11.53 0.84
C GLY A 688 15.34 10.55 0.82
N PRO A 689 15.11 9.25 1.08
CA PRO A 689 16.13 8.23 0.98
C PRO A 689 16.80 8.03 -0.37
N LEU A 690 16.19 8.53 -1.45
CA LEU A 690 16.75 8.45 -2.80
C LEU A 690 17.59 9.68 -3.17
N LEU A 691 17.43 10.81 -2.47
CA LEU A 691 18.03 12.09 -2.88
C LEU A 691 19.57 12.06 -2.89
N GLY A 692 20.21 11.31 -1.99
CA GLY A 692 21.67 11.12 -2.03
C GLY A 692 22.13 10.45 -3.33
N HIS A 693 21.41 9.43 -3.79
CA HIS A 693 21.67 8.77 -5.08
C HIS A 693 21.24 9.63 -6.27
N ILE A 694 20.10 10.30 -6.20
CA ILE A 694 19.64 11.16 -7.31
C ILE A 694 20.60 12.33 -7.53
N SER A 695 21.13 12.93 -6.46
CA SER A 695 22.06 14.06 -6.57
C SER A 695 23.44 13.65 -7.11
N ALA A 696 23.86 12.41 -6.84
CA ALA A 696 25.12 11.85 -7.29
C ALA A 696 24.94 10.35 -7.63
N PRO A 697 24.37 10.03 -8.81
CA PRO A 697 24.00 8.67 -9.16
C PRO A 697 25.22 7.79 -9.38
N SER A 698 25.26 6.63 -8.72
CA SER A 698 26.34 5.66 -8.92
C SER A 698 26.30 5.00 -10.31
N CYS A 699 25.14 4.97 -10.95
CA CYS A 699 24.89 4.38 -12.26
C CYS A 699 23.72 5.08 -12.96
N PRO A 700 23.59 4.97 -14.30
CA PRO A 700 22.42 5.44 -15.02
C PRO A 700 21.11 5.04 -14.35
N THR A 701 20.27 6.03 -14.06
CA THR A 701 19.09 5.88 -13.22
C THR A 701 17.89 6.57 -13.85
N GLN A 702 16.74 5.91 -13.85
CA GLN A 702 15.43 6.51 -14.11
C GLN A 702 14.57 6.53 -12.86
N LEU A 703 13.66 7.50 -12.73
CA LEU A 703 12.86 7.72 -11.53
C LEU A 703 11.36 7.69 -11.83
N ILE A 704 10.60 6.99 -10.98
CA ILE A 704 9.17 7.19 -10.80
C ILE A 704 8.94 7.71 -9.38
N TRP A 705 8.42 8.91 -9.23
CA TRP A 705 8.05 9.46 -7.93
C TRP A 705 6.58 9.84 -7.90
N SER A 706 5.81 9.17 -7.04
CA SER A 706 4.38 9.37 -6.88
C SER A 706 4.07 10.08 -5.56
N THR A 707 3.58 11.31 -5.59
CA THR A 707 3.23 12.06 -4.37
C THR A 707 2.12 13.07 -4.66
N PRO A 708 1.25 13.43 -3.70
CA PRO A 708 0.32 14.53 -3.89
C PRO A 708 1.10 15.86 -3.93
N SER A 709 0.80 16.74 -4.90
CA SER A 709 1.32 18.11 -4.97
C SER A 709 2.83 18.21 -4.66
N PRO A 710 3.70 17.58 -5.46
CA PRO A 710 5.13 17.42 -5.15
C PRO A 710 5.83 18.73 -4.84
N GLU A 711 5.51 19.78 -5.60
CA GLU A 711 6.15 21.09 -5.48
C GLU A 711 5.75 21.82 -4.20
N GLN A 712 4.45 21.78 -3.86
CA GLN A 712 3.93 22.36 -2.61
C GLN A 712 4.43 21.57 -1.39
N THR A 713 4.58 20.24 -1.52
CA THR A 713 4.90 19.37 -0.39
C THR A 713 6.40 19.30 -0.09
N PHE A 714 7.25 19.32 -1.11
CA PHE A 714 8.71 19.13 -0.96
C PHE A 714 9.54 20.31 -1.47
N GLY A 715 8.90 21.33 -2.03
CA GLY A 715 9.54 22.54 -2.54
C GLY A 715 10.10 22.40 -3.96
N LYS A 716 10.24 23.54 -4.63
CA LYS A 716 10.82 23.66 -5.98
C LYS A 716 12.26 23.13 -6.07
N GLY A 717 13.06 23.30 -5.01
CA GLY A 717 14.48 22.92 -5.01
C GLY A 717 14.71 21.42 -5.19
N ILE A 718 13.87 20.58 -4.58
CA ILE A 718 13.96 19.12 -4.73
C ILE A 718 13.57 18.71 -6.16
N ILE A 719 12.50 19.28 -6.71
CA ILE A 719 12.07 19.01 -8.09
C ILE A 719 13.14 19.43 -9.10
N ALA A 720 13.72 20.63 -8.93
CA ALA A 720 14.79 21.13 -9.79
C ALA A 720 16.01 20.20 -9.73
N THR A 721 16.37 19.71 -8.53
CA THR A 721 17.46 18.74 -8.37
C THR A 721 17.15 17.42 -9.08
N ILE A 722 15.94 16.90 -8.95
CA ILE A 722 15.50 15.68 -9.65
C ILE A 722 15.58 15.87 -11.17
N ARG A 723 15.00 16.95 -11.70
CA ARG A 723 14.97 17.23 -13.14
C ARG A 723 16.35 17.48 -13.73
N ARG A 724 17.25 18.10 -12.95
CA ARG A 724 18.64 18.31 -13.36
C ARG A 724 19.42 17.00 -13.46
N SER A 725 19.24 16.09 -12.49
CA SER A 725 19.96 14.82 -12.46
C SER A 725 19.34 13.74 -13.36
N ILE A 726 18.02 13.74 -13.50
CA ILE A 726 17.22 12.78 -14.26
C ILE A 726 16.16 13.57 -15.05
N PRO A 727 16.49 14.08 -16.25
CA PRO A 727 15.58 14.91 -17.05
C PRO A 727 14.22 14.26 -17.29
N ASP A 728 14.24 12.98 -17.64
CA ASP A 728 13.06 12.16 -17.94
C ASP A 728 12.36 11.58 -16.70
N ALA A 729 12.67 12.09 -15.50
CA ALA A 729 12.04 11.62 -14.28
C ALA A 729 10.50 11.73 -14.36
N ILE A 730 9.82 10.64 -14.02
CA ILE A 730 8.36 10.58 -13.96
C ILE A 730 7.92 11.05 -12.58
N ILE A 731 7.61 12.35 -12.49
CA ILE A 731 6.96 12.92 -11.32
C ILE A 731 5.44 12.82 -11.51
N HIS A 732 4.84 11.90 -10.76
CA HIS A 732 3.42 11.58 -10.79
C HIS A 732 2.72 12.27 -9.63
N ASP A 733 2.13 13.44 -9.90
CA ASP A 733 1.29 14.12 -8.93
C ASP A 733 0.00 13.32 -8.70
N THR A 734 -0.18 12.71 -7.52
CA THR A 734 -1.35 11.87 -7.26
C THR A 734 -2.64 12.67 -7.08
N ARG A 735 -2.55 13.98 -6.85
CA ARG A 735 -3.74 14.84 -6.93
C ARG A 735 -4.12 15.01 -8.40
N ILE A 736 -3.17 15.32 -9.27
CA ILE A 736 -3.46 15.66 -10.68
C ILE A 736 -3.64 14.44 -11.61
N LYS A 737 -3.04 13.30 -11.29
CA LYS A 737 -3.00 12.13 -12.17
C LYS A 737 -3.59 10.87 -11.52
N GLY A 738 -4.25 11.02 -10.37
CA GLY A 738 -4.76 9.90 -9.57
C GLY A 738 -3.65 8.97 -9.04
N ARG A 739 -4.02 7.79 -8.51
CA ARG A 739 -3.03 6.83 -8.00
C ARG A 739 -2.47 5.97 -9.14
N PRO A 740 -1.15 5.94 -9.37
CA PRO A 740 -0.55 5.18 -10.45
C PRO A 740 -0.50 3.68 -10.15
N ASP A 741 -0.56 2.85 -11.19
CA ASP A 741 -0.13 1.44 -11.06
C ASP A 741 1.41 1.35 -11.13
N LEU A 742 2.04 1.53 -9.97
CA LEU A 742 3.50 1.47 -9.83
C LEU A 742 4.11 0.13 -10.25
N VAL A 743 3.35 -0.97 -10.27
CA VAL A 743 3.84 -2.26 -10.76
C VAL A 743 4.01 -2.19 -12.27
N LYS A 744 2.98 -1.66 -12.95
CA LYS A 744 2.94 -1.50 -14.41
C LYS A 744 3.97 -0.49 -14.89
N MET A 745 3.96 0.72 -14.31
CA MET A 745 4.93 1.76 -14.65
C MET A 745 6.36 1.31 -14.38
N GLY A 746 6.62 0.70 -13.21
CA GLY A 746 7.95 0.20 -12.86
C GLY A 746 8.44 -0.90 -13.79
N TYR A 747 7.55 -1.78 -14.27
CA TYR A 747 7.92 -2.84 -15.22
C TYR A 747 8.23 -2.29 -16.60
N ASN A 748 7.36 -1.45 -17.16
CA ASN A 748 7.52 -0.90 -18.50
C ASN A 748 8.77 -0.01 -18.55
N LEU A 749 8.92 0.91 -17.60
CA LEU A 749 10.12 1.75 -17.51
C LEU A 749 11.41 0.92 -17.35
N ALA A 750 11.40 -0.13 -16.52
CA ALA A 750 12.58 -0.98 -16.36
C ALA A 750 12.93 -1.75 -17.63
N ARG A 751 11.94 -2.15 -18.44
CA ARG A 751 12.17 -2.79 -19.73
C ARG A 751 12.72 -1.81 -20.75
N ASP A 752 12.06 -0.67 -20.91
CA ASP A 752 12.42 0.33 -21.92
C ASP A 752 13.79 0.95 -21.62
N PHE A 753 14.07 1.20 -20.34
CA PHE A 753 15.38 1.67 -19.88
C PHE A 753 16.45 0.57 -19.83
N GLY A 754 16.14 -0.70 -20.10
CA GLY A 754 17.10 -1.80 -19.96
C GLY A 754 17.70 -1.89 -18.53
N ALA A 755 16.87 -1.64 -17.52
CA ALA A 755 17.29 -1.66 -16.12
C ALA A 755 17.53 -3.10 -15.63
N GLU A 756 18.63 -3.30 -14.92
CA GLU A 756 18.95 -4.58 -14.30
C GLU A 756 18.19 -4.81 -12.98
N ALA A 757 17.77 -3.72 -12.35
CA ALA A 757 17.08 -3.75 -11.06
C ALA A 757 16.14 -2.55 -10.87
N VAL A 758 15.12 -2.76 -10.03
CA VAL A 758 14.23 -1.70 -9.54
C VAL A 758 14.40 -1.55 -8.03
N VAL A 759 14.64 -0.35 -7.54
CA VAL A 759 14.70 -0.07 -6.09
C VAL A 759 13.51 0.80 -5.70
N ILE A 760 12.67 0.33 -4.77
CA ILE A 760 11.46 1.04 -4.32
C ILE A 760 11.55 1.46 -2.85
N ILE A 761 11.20 2.72 -2.58
CA ILE A 761 11.00 3.27 -1.24
C ILE A 761 9.56 3.79 -1.12
N ALA A 762 8.72 2.99 -0.47
CA ALA A 762 7.32 3.28 -0.22
C ALA A 762 6.87 2.67 1.12
N ASN A 763 5.61 2.88 1.50
CA ASN A 763 5.05 2.17 2.65
C ASN A 763 5.10 0.63 2.45
N GLU A 764 5.05 -0.13 3.55
CA GLU A 764 5.20 -1.61 3.53
C GLU A 764 4.29 -2.28 2.49
N LYS A 765 3.02 -1.87 2.41
CA LYS A 765 2.01 -2.49 1.52
C LYS A 765 2.36 -2.27 0.05
N ILE A 766 2.72 -1.04 -0.33
CA ILE A 766 3.10 -0.70 -1.71
C ILE A 766 4.42 -1.37 -2.07
N THR A 767 5.43 -1.30 -1.19
CA THR A 767 6.73 -1.93 -1.38
C THR A 767 6.57 -3.43 -1.64
N LYS A 768 5.79 -4.14 -0.82
CA LYS A 768 5.49 -5.57 -1.01
C LYS A 768 4.77 -5.83 -2.34
N LYS A 769 3.79 -5.00 -2.70
CA LYS A 769 3.04 -5.14 -3.96
C LYS A 769 3.96 -5.00 -5.19
N VAL A 770 4.80 -3.97 -5.21
CA VAL A 770 5.69 -3.68 -6.34
C VAL A 770 6.81 -4.70 -6.44
N VAL A 771 7.53 -4.97 -5.35
CA VAL A 771 8.61 -5.99 -5.35
C VAL A 771 8.07 -7.34 -5.81
N TYR A 772 6.95 -7.80 -5.24
CA TYR A 772 6.34 -9.06 -5.66
C TYR A 772 5.87 -9.01 -7.13
N GLY A 773 5.25 -7.91 -7.55
CA GLY A 773 4.74 -7.73 -8.91
C GLY A 773 5.84 -7.79 -9.98
N LEU A 774 7.01 -7.22 -9.69
CA LEU A 774 8.18 -7.17 -10.57
C LEU A 774 8.98 -8.48 -10.54
N GLU A 775 9.32 -9.00 -9.35
CA GLU A 775 10.10 -10.23 -9.22
C GLU A 775 9.38 -11.42 -9.86
N THR A 776 8.05 -11.50 -9.74
CA THR A 776 7.25 -12.58 -10.33
C THR A 776 7.14 -12.51 -11.86
N ARG A 777 7.62 -11.41 -12.45
CA ARG A 777 7.75 -11.20 -13.90
C ARG A 777 9.22 -11.19 -14.36
N GLY A 778 10.14 -11.45 -13.43
CA GLY A 778 11.57 -11.61 -13.68
C GLY A 778 12.37 -10.31 -13.74
N ILE A 779 11.84 -9.22 -13.18
CA ILE A 779 12.61 -8.01 -12.93
C ILE A 779 13.09 -8.05 -11.48
N PRO A 780 14.41 -8.06 -11.20
CA PRO A 780 14.92 -7.95 -9.84
C PRO A 780 14.45 -6.65 -9.20
N ALA A 781 13.78 -6.75 -8.05
CA ALA A 781 13.24 -5.59 -7.36
C ALA A 781 13.57 -5.64 -5.87
N TYR A 782 13.94 -4.49 -5.32
CA TYR A 782 14.42 -4.35 -3.95
C TYR A 782 13.67 -3.21 -3.27
N GLY A 783 13.28 -3.42 -2.03
CA GLY A 783 12.72 -2.37 -1.22
C GLY A 783 12.92 -2.74 0.22
N ALA A 784 13.50 -1.81 0.99
CA ALA A 784 13.55 -1.97 2.42
C ALA A 784 12.12 -1.88 2.94
N ILE A 785 11.55 -3.03 3.29
CA ILE A 785 10.49 -3.06 4.28
C ILE A 785 11.22 -2.69 5.56
N TRP A 786 11.05 -1.45 6.02
CA TRP A 786 11.49 -1.04 7.35
C TRP A 786 10.66 -1.82 8.36
N ASP A 787 10.98 -3.10 8.57
CA ASP A 787 10.67 -3.83 9.78
C ASP A 787 11.66 -3.29 10.83
N SER A 788 11.38 -2.08 11.32
CA SER A 788 11.96 -1.52 12.55
C SER A 788 11.78 -2.48 13.70
#